data_AF-A0A2V1K869-F1
#
_entry.id   AF-A0A2V1K869-F1
#
_cell.length_a   1.000
_cell.length_b   1.000
_cell.length_c   1.000
_cell.angle_alpha   90.00
_cell.angle_beta   90.00
_cell.angle_gamma   90.00
#
_symmetry.space_group_name_H-M   'P 1'
#
loop_
_entity.id
_entity.type
_entity.pdbx_description
1 polymer ?
#
loop_
_entity_poly.entity_id
_entity_poly.type
_entity_poly.pdbx_seq_one_letter_code
_entity_poly.pdbx_strand_id
1 'polypeptide(L)'
;MVSALLSVCVCVLAVGSIQESQSAFPADTNNGLTIDTHDSELTKANLIDGLNAFAVDHDVVLAKVSSDSSEQQVVKNLFWFGDRKPKTGSYLWFDPNVQGEVYPVSELGDRPLDGYYVMKAEAPDVKAFYQWADNVGLSLQDHNQQSSRAALMATINGSGSGLAVASVLILFISVSTMWFYSRGHSRNIRLQGGVAPWRIHTLDLWVLVRTAIAWCLVGWLVALVGVAVVMGVGRVPIVGAWSLALLAAVMLLMFCIFAVLSLVTRPRVALAASRETPWRSVSRIGVVLRVASVAVALVSIPFALFYTQTARQAHSEASTWEDASSVVRIMVVSSEATLSGDETYLARFDELVKGAESKGIAAMSLSLDQMADMVEVESSEFDHVIVTNREFVDLWKQDIELEPVERHSVADGLAGEVEDNLQVWERTEDSVEENSSWYTLSASSEPLPVIGSQADRGNAVHADHPLIVMVDDLSQAFAVDGVLDALVSNGQIVFTDASVLRELIDNTDTAQYIGSIDNVADQILDTAQKYDDEARIGSVSIVLAVAALLINLTQGALLWSEQNRRRIFIRHSSGAPFRHIQRWRVTSDIGIVVAAATFAGWLSFAMYDLAPIQVVITAGIIVLLYIPLSIGVHVAAQKSAWTAVIHRED
;
A
#
# COMPACT_ATOMS: atom_id res chain seq x y z
N MET A 1 -5.40 15.93 22.50
CA MET A 1 -5.62 16.10 21.05
C MET A 1 -4.60 15.33 20.21
N VAL A 2 -3.30 15.66 20.17
CA VAL A 2 -2.30 14.88 19.38
C VAL A 2 -2.29 13.39 19.72
N SER A 3 -2.36 13.02 21.01
CA SER A 3 -2.47 11.62 21.44
C SER A 3 -3.76 10.92 20.98
N ALA A 4 -4.86 11.67 20.80
CA ALA A 4 -6.10 11.11 20.26
C ALA A 4 -5.96 10.81 18.77
N LEU A 5 -5.36 11.74 18.00
CA LEU A 5 -5.06 11.52 16.58
C LEU A 5 -4.13 10.32 16.38
N LEU A 6 -3.11 10.17 17.22
CA LEU A 6 -2.21 9.01 17.18
C LEU A 6 -2.98 7.70 17.33
N SER A 7 -3.93 7.66 18.27
CA SER A 7 -4.75 6.47 18.48
C SER A 7 -5.67 6.16 17.30
N VAL A 8 -6.19 7.19 16.61
CA VAL A 8 -6.99 7.00 15.40
C VAL A 8 -6.11 6.41 14.29
N CYS A 9 -4.93 6.99 14.03
CA CYS A 9 -3.99 6.47 13.02
C CYS A 9 -3.53 5.04 13.32
N VAL A 10 -3.25 4.71 14.58
CA VAL A 10 -2.91 3.34 15.01
C VAL A 10 -4.07 2.37 14.78
N CYS A 11 -5.32 2.82 14.97
CA CYS A 11 -6.49 2.00 14.69
C CYS A 11 -6.66 1.74 13.18
N VAL A 12 -6.46 2.75 12.34
CA VAL A 12 -6.50 2.60 10.87
C VAL A 12 -5.40 1.64 10.40
N LEU A 13 -4.19 1.78 10.94
CA LEU A 13 -3.08 0.87 10.64
C LEU A 13 -3.37 -0.57 11.09
N ALA A 14 -4.03 -0.73 12.25
CA ALA A 14 -4.48 -2.04 12.70
C ALA A 14 -5.51 -2.67 11.75
N VAL A 15 -6.46 -1.87 11.25
CA VAL A 15 -7.48 -2.32 10.28
C VAL A 15 -6.81 -2.82 9.00
N GLY A 16 -5.90 -2.03 8.41
CA GLY A 16 -5.17 -2.43 7.20
C GLY A 16 -4.36 -3.72 7.40
N SER A 17 -3.61 -3.81 8.51
CA SER A 17 -2.83 -5.01 8.83
C SER A 17 -3.70 -6.25 9.08
N ILE A 18 -4.89 -6.10 9.68
CA ILE A 18 -5.84 -7.19 9.86
C ILE A 18 -6.43 -7.61 8.50
N GLN A 19 -6.80 -6.67 7.63
CA GLN A 19 -7.36 -6.97 6.32
C GLN A 19 -6.36 -7.74 5.46
N GLU A 20 -5.10 -7.28 5.41
CA GLU A 20 -4.00 -7.95 4.70
C GLU A 20 -3.73 -9.36 5.28
N SER A 21 -3.79 -9.51 6.61
CA SER A 21 -3.59 -10.83 7.23
C SER A 21 -4.79 -11.77 7.06
N GLN A 22 -6.02 -11.26 7.08
CA GLN A 22 -7.25 -12.08 7.03
C GLN A 22 -7.67 -12.42 5.60
N SER A 23 -7.23 -11.65 4.60
CA SER A 23 -7.39 -12.02 3.19
C SER A 23 -6.57 -13.26 2.84
N ALA A 24 -5.35 -13.38 3.39
CA ALA A 24 -4.49 -14.55 3.24
C ALA A 24 -4.86 -15.68 4.23
N PHE A 25 -5.12 -15.36 5.51
CA PHE A 25 -5.35 -16.35 6.56
C PHE A 25 -6.70 -16.13 7.27
N PRO A 26 -7.82 -16.52 6.64
CA PRO A 26 -9.16 -16.40 7.21
C PRO A 26 -9.38 -17.40 8.36
N ALA A 27 -10.44 -17.19 9.14
CA ALA A 27 -10.95 -18.13 10.15
C ALA A 27 -9.90 -18.64 11.16
N ASP A 28 -8.98 -17.75 11.58
CA ASP A 28 -7.94 -18.02 12.60
C ASP A 28 -6.94 -19.12 12.19
N THR A 29 -6.72 -19.26 10.87
CA THR A 29 -5.66 -20.08 10.28
C THR A 29 -4.32 -19.32 10.30
N ASN A 30 -3.21 -20.05 10.17
CA ASN A 30 -1.85 -19.50 10.29
C ASN A 30 -0.89 -19.95 9.17
N ASN A 31 -1.34 -20.82 8.27
CA ASN A 31 -0.60 -21.24 7.09
C ASN A 31 -1.55 -21.26 5.88
N GLY A 32 -1.02 -20.91 4.72
CA GLY A 32 -1.70 -20.96 3.45
C GLY A 32 -0.85 -21.80 2.51
N LEU A 33 -1.48 -22.65 1.71
CA LEU A 33 -0.78 -23.48 0.75
C LEU A 33 -1.71 -23.81 -0.41
N THR A 34 -1.15 -23.93 -1.59
CA THR A 34 -1.88 -24.41 -2.76
C THR A 34 -1.61 -25.90 -2.91
N ILE A 35 -2.66 -26.70 -3.01
CA ILE A 35 -2.57 -28.14 -3.27
C ILE A 35 -2.89 -28.38 -4.73
N ASP A 36 -2.06 -29.20 -5.36
CA ASP A 36 -2.29 -29.78 -6.66
C ASP A 36 -2.31 -31.31 -6.52
N THR A 37 -3.39 -31.92 -7.02
CA THR A 37 -3.68 -33.35 -6.97
C THR A 37 -3.33 -34.07 -8.26
N HIS A 38 -2.80 -33.38 -9.27
CA HIS A 38 -2.57 -33.92 -10.60
C HIS A 38 -1.68 -35.17 -10.62
N ASP A 39 -0.56 -35.13 -9.92
CA ASP A 39 0.42 -36.23 -9.83
C ASP A 39 -0.02 -37.38 -8.91
N SER A 40 -1.19 -37.26 -8.27
CA SER A 40 -1.66 -38.27 -7.33
C SER A 40 -2.36 -39.42 -8.06
N GLU A 41 -1.90 -40.65 -7.81
CA GLU A 41 -2.58 -41.86 -8.27
C GLU A 41 -3.89 -42.15 -7.51
N LEU A 42 -4.22 -41.35 -6.49
CA LEU A 42 -5.40 -41.55 -5.66
C LEU A 42 -6.64 -40.86 -6.23
N THR A 43 -7.79 -41.52 -6.08
CA THR A 43 -9.08 -40.93 -6.44
C THR A 43 -9.42 -39.75 -5.51
N LYS A 44 -10.22 -38.79 -6.00
CA LYS A 44 -10.77 -37.66 -5.21
C LYS A 44 -11.34 -38.10 -3.85
N ALA A 45 -12.07 -39.22 -3.81
CA ALA A 45 -12.63 -39.76 -2.57
C ALA A 45 -11.53 -40.22 -1.59
N ASN A 46 -10.52 -40.95 -2.07
CA ASN A 46 -9.40 -41.39 -1.26
C ASN A 46 -8.53 -40.22 -0.78
N LEU A 47 -8.39 -39.17 -1.59
CA LEU A 47 -7.70 -37.93 -1.22
C LEU A 47 -8.47 -37.16 -0.14
N ILE A 48 -9.79 -37.03 -0.28
CA ILE A 48 -10.65 -36.46 0.77
C ILE A 48 -10.51 -37.26 2.07
N ASP A 49 -10.55 -38.59 1.99
CA ASP A 49 -10.38 -39.47 3.15
C ASP A 49 -8.99 -39.31 3.78
N GLY A 50 -7.94 -39.17 2.96
CA GLY A 50 -6.58 -38.93 3.42
C GLY A 50 -6.42 -37.56 4.11
N LEU A 51 -6.96 -36.50 3.52
CA LEU A 51 -6.97 -35.14 4.10
C LEU A 51 -7.80 -35.10 5.39
N ASN A 52 -8.93 -35.80 5.44
CA ASN A 52 -9.75 -35.95 6.63
C ASN A 52 -9.01 -36.71 7.74
N ALA A 53 -8.40 -37.85 7.39
CA ALA A 53 -7.62 -38.65 8.32
C ALA A 53 -6.43 -37.85 8.87
N PHE A 54 -5.70 -37.13 8.01
CA PHE A 54 -4.62 -36.26 8.42
C PHE A 54 -5.11 -35.19 9.40
N ALA A 55 -6.21 -34.51 9.07
CA ALA A 55 -6.78 -33.47 9.92
C ALA A 55 -7.21 -34.01 11.30
N VAL A 56 -7.73 -35.24 11.36
CA VAL A 56 -8.13 -35.92 12.60
C VAL A 56 -6.90 -36.39 13.40
N ASP A 57 -5.96 -37.08 12.76
CA ASP A 57 -4.78 -37.70 13.40
C ASP A 57 -3.83 -36.65 13.98
N HIS A 58 -3.67 -35.52 13.29
CA HIS A 58 -2.83 -34.40 13.71
C HIS A 58 -3.61 -33.32 14.46
N ASP A 59 -4.93 -33.48 14.61
CA ASP A 59 -5.79 -32.57 15.37
C ASP A 59 -5.69 -31.10 14.86
N VAL A 60 -5.54 -30.94 13.53
CA VAL A 60 -5.37 -29.64 12.84
C VAL A 60 -6.68 -29.16 12.23
N VAL A 61 -6.80 -27.85 12.00
CA VAL A 61 -7.87 -27.31 11.16
C VAL A 61 -7.34 -27.21 9.75
N LEU A 62 -7.98 -27.87 8.80
CA LEU A 62 -7.65 -27.79 7.38
C LEU A 62 -8.91 -27.41 6.61
N ALA A 63 -8.83 -26.42 5.73
CA ALA A 63 -9.94 -26.03 4.88
C ALA A 63 -9.48 -25.59 3.50
N LYS A 64 -10.26 -25.94 2.47
CA LYS A 64 -10.11 -25.42 1.12
C LYS A 64 -10.87 -24.11 1.00
N VAL A 65 -10.26 -23.10 0.40
CA VAL A 65 -10.94 -21.89 -0.07
C VAL A 65 -11.47 -22.14 -1.46
N SER A 66 -12.76 -21.89 -1.68
CA SER A 66 -13.38 -21.99 -3.00
C SER A 66 -14.25 -20.76 -3.21
N SER A 67 -14.12 -20.11 -4.36
CA SER A 67 -15.07 -19.10 -4.78
C SER A 67 -16.37 -19.74 -5.25
N ASP A 68 -17.47 -19.02 -5.09
CA ASP A 68 -18.71 -19.30 -5.79
C ASP A 68 -18.88 -18.22 -6.87
N SER A 69 -18.85 -18.65 -8.13
CA SER A 69 -18.87 -17.74 -9.28
C SER A 69 -20.29 -17.34 -9.68
N SER A 70 -21.32 -17.75 -8.94
CA SER A 70 -22.73 -17.61 -9.34
C SER A 70 -23.41 -16.29 -8.97
N GLU A 71 -22.77 -15.42 -8.18
CA GLU A 71 -23.38 -14.16 -7.70
C GLU A 71 -22.60 -12.91 -8.11
N GLN A 72 -23.29 -11.76 -8.17
CA GLN A 72 -22.68 -10.43 -8.40
C GLN A 72 -21.78 -9.96 -7.25
N GLN A 73 -21.69 -10.72 -6.16
CA GLN A 73 -20.80 -10.44 -5.03
C GLN A 73 -19.71 -11.51 -4.93
N VAL A 74 -18.51 -11.10 -4.51
CA VAL A 74 -17.38 -12.01 -4.30
C VAL A 74 -17.68 -12.93 -3.12
N VAL A 75 -18.14 -14.15 -3.40
CA VAL A 75 -18.39 -15.20 -2.41
C VAL A 75 -17.18 -16.11 -2.35
N LYS A 76 -16.53 -16.19 -1.19
CA LYS A 76 -15.42 -17.12 -0.90
C LYS A 76 -15.79 -18.04 0.25
N ASN A 77 -16.11 -19.28 -0.05
CA ASN A 77 -16.51 -20.29 0.93
C ASN A 77 -15.30 -21.09 1.44
N LEU A 78 -15.39 -21.59 2.67
CA LEU A 78 -14.44 -22.55 3.22
C LEU A 78 -15.05 -23.95 3.31
N PHE A 79 -14.36 -24.94 2.76
CA PHE A 79 -14.71 -26.36 2.88
C PHE A 79 -13.72 -27.05 3.82
N TRP A 80 -14.15 -27.43 5.01
CA TRP A 80 -13.25 -27.97 6.02
C TRP A 80 -13.10 -29.50 5.96
N PHE A 81 -11.93 -30.01 6.35
CA PHE A 81 -11.58 -31.43 6.45
C PHE A 81 -11.41 -31.90 7.91
N GLY A 82 -11.75 -33.16 8.21
CA GLY A 82 -11.61 -33.81 9.51
C GLY A 82 -12.85 -33.76 10.42
N ASP A 83 -12.66 -33.39 11.69
CA ASP A 83 -13.76 -33.18 12.65
C ASP A 83 -13.80 -31.74 13.19
N ARG A 84 -12.75 -30.95 12.93
CA ARG A 84 -12.61 -29.59 13.45
C ARG A 84 -13.07 -28.55 12.43
N LYS A 85 -14.27 -28.02 12.66
CA LYS A 85 -14.76 -26.83 11.95
C LYS A 85 -13.85 -25.61 12.25
N PRO A 86 -13.42 -24.85 11.23
CA PRO A 86 -12.74 -23.57 11.40
C PRO A 86 -13.53 -22.64 12.30
N LYS A 87 -12.84 -21.95 13.20
CA LYS A 87 -13.47 -21.01 14.12
C LYS A 87 -13.75 -19.71 13.38
N THR A 88 -14.99 -19.57 12.90
CA THR A 88 -15.49 -18.29 12.41
C THR A 88 -16.10 -17.48 13.55
N GLY A 89 -15.86 -16.17 13.54
CA GLY A 89 -16.53 -15.24 14.43
C GLY A 89 -17.92 -14.90 13.89
N SER A 90 -18.34 -13.65 14.09
CA SER A 90 -19.53 -13.09 13.43
C SER A 90 -19.36 -12.90 11.91
N TYR A 91 -18.18 -13.18 11.38
CA TYR A 91 -17.82 -13.05 9.98
C TYR A 91 -16.76 -14.10 9.64
N LEU A 92 -16.73 -14.52 8.37
CA LEU A 92 -15.67 -15.35 7.82
C LEU A 92 -14.51 -14.48 7.33
N TRP A 93 -14.83 -13.45 6.54
CA TRP A 93 -13.86 -12.51 5.98
C TRP A 93 -13.91 -11.16 6.71
N PHE A 94 -12.72 -10.61 6.97
CA PHE A 94 -12.62 -9.29 7.58
C PHE A 94 -13.12 -8.18 6.66
N ASP A 95 -12.93 -8.34 5.35
CA ASP A 95 -13.49 -7.45 4.34
C ASP A 95 -15.04 -7.54 4.36
N PRO A 96 -15.77 -6.40 4.49
CA PRO A 96 -17.23 -6.41 4.46
C PRO A 96 -17.82 -6.74 3.09
N ASN A 97 -17.06 -6.57 2.00
CA ASN A 97 -17.51 -6.81 0.63
C ASN A 97 -17.36 -8.28 0.21
N VAL A 98 -16.59 -9.07 0.96
CA VAL A 98 -16.41 -10.51 0.70
C VAL A 98 -17.36 -11.30 1.58
N GLN A 99 -18.29 -12.00 0.95
CA GLN A 99 -19.18 -12.93 1.64
C GLN A 99 -18.59 -14.34 1.65
N GLY A 100 -19.11 -15.20 2.53
CA GLY A 100 -18.73 -16.59 2.53
C GLY A 100 -19.20 -17.35 3.75
N GLU A 101 -19.45 -18.63 3.54
CA GLU A 101 -19.86 -19.58 4.56
C GLU A 101 -18.86 -20.74 4.69
N VAL A 102 -19.03 -21.50 5.77
CA VAL A 102 -18.16 -22.63 6.09
C VAL A 102 -18.96 -23.92 6.02
N TYR A 103 -18.61 -24.74 5.04
CA TYR A 103 -19.24 -26.02 4.73
C TYR A 103 -18.31 -27.19 5.09
N PRO A 104 -18.85 -28.36 5.44
CA PRO A 104 -18.06 -29.59 5.50
C PRO A 104 -17.60 -30.00 4.09
N VAL A 105 -16.45 -30.68 3.97
CA VAL A 105 -15.97 -31.19 2.67
C VAL A 105 -16.98 -32.12 1.97
N SER A 106 -17.90 -32.74 2.70
CA SER A 106 -18.99 -33.54 2.10
C SER A 106 -19.92 -32.72 1.20
N GLU A 107 -19.97 -31.40 1.38
CA GLU A 107 -20.75 -30.46 0.57
C GLU A 107 -19.92 -29.79 -0.52
N LEU A 108 -18.64 -30.17 -0.68
CA LEU A 108 -17.77 -29.70 -1.78
C LEU A 108 -18.41 -30.03 -3.14
N GLY A 109 -19.07 -31.19 -3.24
CA GLY A 109 -19.77 -31.64 -4.44
C GLY A 109 -18.80 -31.97 -5.58
N ASP A 110 -19.18 -31.55 -6.78
CA ASP A 110 -18.35 -31.75 -7.98
C ASP A 110 -17.17 -30.77 -8.01
N ARG A 111 -17.14 -29.77 -7.10
CA ARG A 111 -16.01 -28.83 -7.02
C ARG A 111 -14.70 -29.58 -6.81
N PRO A 112 -13.67 -29.22 -7.55
CA PRO A 112 -12.40 -29.94 -7.59
C PRO A 112 -11.65 -29.89 -6.26
N LEU A 113 -10.59 -30.69 -6.10
CA LEU A 113 -9.73 -30.62 -4.91
C LEU A 113 -8.58 -29.62 -5.06
N ASP A 114 -8.12 -29.31 -6.26
CA ASP A 114 -6.99 -28.41 -6.45
C ASP A 114 -7.32 -26.97 -6.05
N GLY A 115 -6.31 -26.22 -5.63
CA GLY A 115 -6.42 -24.81 -5.32
C GLY A 115 -5.91 -24.45 -3.92
N TYR A 116 -6.41 -23.35 -3.37
CA TYR A 116 -5.86 -22.74 -2.16
C TYR A 116 -6.48 -23.34 -0.89
N TYR A 117 -5.61 -23.73 0.03
CA TYR A 117 -5.93 -24.30 1.32
C TYR A 117 -5.38 -23.43 2.42
N VAL A 118 -6.12 -23.39 3.52
CA VAL A 118 -5.75 -22.71 4.74
C VAL A 118 -5.70 -23.73 5.86
N MET A 119 -4.65 -23.65 6.67
CA MET A 119 -4.40 -24.60 7.73
C MET A 119 -4.08 -23.88 9.04
N LYS A 120 -4.65 -24.39 10.14
CA LYS A 120 -4.22 -24.08 11.49
C LYS A 120 -3.41 -25.25 12.05
N ALA A 121 -2.09 -25.13 11.96
CA ALA A 121 -1.14 -26.16 12.37
C ALA A 121 0.14 -25.55 12.97
N GLU A 122 0.82 -26.29 13.84
CA GLU A 122 2.16 -25.95 14.30
C GLU A 122 3.23 -26.46 13.31
N ALA A 123 4.45 -25.94 13.41
CA ALA A 123 5.54 -26.29 12.49
C ALA A 123 5.79 -27.81 12.31
N PRO A 124 5.69 -28.67 13.36
CA PRO A 124 5.84 -30.11 13.19
C PRO A 124 4.74 -30.73 12.32
N ASP A 125 3.49 -30.30 12.49
CA ASP A 125 2.34 -30.82 11.76
C ASP A 125 2.30 -30.30 10.33
N VAL A 126 2.71 -29.05 10.10
CA VAL A 126 2.95 -28.53 8.75
C VAL A 126 3.96 -29.43 8.03
N LYS A 127 5.09 -29.73 8.67
CA LYS A 127 6.11 -30.61 8.08
C LYS A 127 5.58 -32.04 7.85
N ALA A 128 4.77 -32.57 8.77
CA ALA A 128 4.12 -33.87 8.60
C ALA A 128 3.14 -33.86 7.43
N PHE A 129 2.41 -32.77 7.22
CA PHE A 129 1.52 -32.58 6.08
C PHE A 129 2.31 -32.63 4.77
N TYR A 130 3.42 -31.90 4.66
CA TYR A 130 4.29 -31.96 3.49
C TYR A 130 4.80 -33.38 3.21
N GLN A 131 5.20 -34.11 4.25
CA GLN A 131 5.66 -35.49 4.09
C GLN A 131 4.53 -36.43 3.66
N TRP A 132 3.34 -36.28 4.22
CA TRP A 132 2.17 -37.06 3.84
C TRP A 132 1.75 -36.77 2.39
N ALA A 133 1.70 -35.48 2.02
CA ALA A 133 1.35 -35.02 0.69
C ALA A 133 2.33 -35.56 -0.37
N ASP A 134 3.63 -35.46 -0.13
CA ASP A 134 4.69 -36.00 -1.00
C ASP A 134 4.56 -37.52 -1.18
N ASN A 135 4.26 -38.26 -0.11
CA ASN A 135 4.03 -39.72 -0.18
C ASN A 135 2.80 -40.13 -1.00
N VAL A 136 1.84 -39.22 -1.15
CA VAL A 136 0.57 -39.45 -1.86
C VAL A 136 0.58 -38.86 -3.27
N GLY A 137 1.71 -38.24 -3.67
CA GLY A 137 1.86 -37.59 -4.98
C GLY A 137 1.12 -36.26 -5.08
N LEU A 138 0.95 -35.54 -3.97
CA LEU A 138 0.40 -34.18 -3.98
C LEU A 138 1.53 -33.17 -4.10
N SER A 139 1.44 -32.27 -5.08
CA SER A 139 2.34 -31.13 -5.20
C SER A 139 1.81 -29.98 -4.34
N LEU A 140 2.71 -29.37 -3.54
CA LEU A 140 2.35 -28.33 -2.57
C LEU A 140 3.15 -27.05 -2.82
N GLN A 141 2.46 -25.92 -2.85
CA GLN A 141 3.09 -24.60 -2.90
C GLN A 141 2.86 -23.82 -1.61
N ASP A 142 3.94 -23.45 -0.93
CA ASP A 142 3.90 -22.67 0.30
C ASP A 142 3.52 -21.21 0.04
N HIS A 143 2.38 -20.78 0.58
CA HIS A 143 2.04 -19.36 0.68
C HIS A 143 2.34 -18.93 2.11
N ASN A 144 3.64 -18.69 2.37
CA ASN A 144 4.25 -18.12 3.58
C ASN A 144 3.45 -18.24 4.89
N GLN A 145 4.07 -18.79 5.94
CA GLN A 145 3.52 -18.75 7.30
C GLN A 145 3.09 -17.33 7.73
N GLN A 146 1.93 -17.21 8.39
CA GLN A 146 1.40 -15.96 8.90
C GLN A 146 2.41 -15.27 9.83
N SER A 147 3.09 -14.24 9.32
CA SER A 147 3.97 -13.38 10.11
C SER A 147 3.29 -12.03 10.32
N SER A 148 2.62 -11.91 11.47
CA SER A 148 2.01 -10.64 11.91
C SER A 148 2.98 -9.47 11.95
N ARG A 149 4.28 -9.73 12.13
CA ARG A 149 5.34 -8.72 12.06
C ARG A 149 5.66 -8.31 10.63
N ALA A 150 5.70 -9.27 9.70
CA ALA A 150 5.95 -8.98 8.29
C ALA A 150 4.80 -8.18 7.69
N ALA A 151 3.55 -8.60 7.95
CA ALA A 151 2.35 -7.85 7.53
C ALA A 151 2.36 -6.42 8.10
N LEU A 152 2.60 -6.26 9.41
CA LEU A 152 2.71 -4.94 10.03
C LEU A 152 3.80 -4.07 9.39
N MET A 153 4.97 -4.65 9.09
CA MET A 153 6.07 -3.91 8.47
C MET A 153 5.80 -3.57 7.00
N ALA A 154 5.14 -4.45 6.26
CA ALA A 154 4.67 -4.18 4.91
C ALA A 154 3.69 -3.01 4.91
N THR A 155 2.67 -3.05 5.77
CA THR A 155 1.72 -1.94 5.93
C THR A 155 2.43 -0.65 6.38
N ILE A 156 3.39 -0.68 7.31
CA ILE A 156 4.11 0.52 7.77
C ILE A 156 4.95 1.15 6.64
N ASN A 157 5.62 0.34 5.82
CA ASN A 157 6.54 0.83 4.81
C ASN A 157 5.84 1.21 3.51
N GLY A 158 4.70 0.59 3.19
CA GLY A 158 3.99 0.74 1.92
C GLY A 158 2.68 1.54 1.96
N SER A 159 2.17 1.94 3.15
CA SER A 159 0.88 2.66 3.25
C SER A 159 1.01 4.08 3.80
N GLY A 160 0.03 4.92 3.43
CA GLY A 160 -0.19 6.24 3.97
C GLY A 160 -0.46 6.20 5.48
N SER A 161 -1.00 5.09 6.00
CA SER A 161 -1.24 4.90 7.44
C SER A 161 0.07 4.85 8.23
N GLY A 162 1.11 4.21 7.69
CA GLY A 162 2.46 4.19 8.26
C GLY A 162 3.08 5.58 8.32
N LEU A 163 2.98 6.33 7.22
CA LEU A 163 3.43 7.73 7.14
C LEU A 163 2.66 8.63 8.12
N ALA A 164 1.35 8.44 8.26
CA ALA A 164 0.54 9.18 9.22
C ALA A 164 0.98 8.91 10.66
N VAL A 165 1.20 7.65 11.05
CA VAL A 165 1.70 7.29 12.38
C VAL A 165 3.07 7.93 12.64
N ALA A 166 4.00 7.87 11.67
CA ALA A 166 5.31 8.53 11.77
C ALA A 166 5.17 10.06 11.97
N SER A 167 4.32 10.72 11.18
CA SER A 167 4.04 12.15 11.30
C SER A 167 3.44 12.52 12.66
N VAL A 168 2.45 11.77 13.17
CA VAL A 168 1.87 12.04 14.49
C VAL A 168 2.91 11.81 15.60
N LEU A 169 3.76 10.79 15.49
CA LEU A 169 4.82 10.55 16.46
C LEU A 169 5.80 11.72 16.49
N ILE A 170 6.27 12.21 15.34
CA ILE A 170 7.16 13.37 15.29
C ILE A 170 6.46 14.60 15.90
N LEU A 171 5.21 14.87 15.50
CA LEU A 171 4.40 15.96 16.06
C LEU A 171 4.26 15.84 17.59
N PHE A 172 4.04 14.62 18.09
CA PHE A 172 3.94 14.35 19.51
C PHE A 172 5.24 14.65 20.23
N ILE A 173 6.39 14.23 19.70
CA ILE A 173 7.72 14.52 20.30
C ILE A 173 7.98 16.03 20.26
N SER A 174 7.61 16.73 19.19
CA SER A 174 7.70 18.19 19.07
C SER A 174 6.89 18.92 20.14
N VAL A 175 5.61 18.58 20.29
CA VAL A 175 4.74 19.17 21.33
C VAL A 175 5.26 18.86 22.73
N SER A 176 5.74 17.63 22.95
CA SER A 176 6.31 17.18 24.22
C SER A 176 7.57 17.98 24.59
N THR A 177 8.46 18.19 23.62
CA THR A 177 9.68 18.97 23.82
C THR A 177 9.35 20.43 24.10
N MET A 178 8.38 20.99 23.40
CA MET A 178 7.87 22.35 23.64
C MET A 178 7.24 22.49 25.04
N TRP A 179 6.52 21.47 25.52
CA TRP A 179 5.95 21.45 26.87
C TRP A 179 7.04 21.42 27.96
N PHE A 180 8.08 20.59 27.78
CA PHE A 180 9.20 20.56 28.73
C PHE A 180 9.98 21.89 28.72
N TYR A 181 10.07 22.54 27.56
CA TYR A 181 10.67 23.85 27.42
C TYR A 181 9.89 24.92 28.20
N SER A 182 8.57 25.02 28.01
CA SER A 182 7.74 26.02 28.67
C SER A 182 7.73 25.87 30.20
N ARG A 183 7.92 24.65 30.72
CA ARG A 183 8.06 24.39 32.16
C ARG A 183 9.48 24.54 32.73
N GLY A 184 10.48 24.85 31.90
CA GLY A 184 11.87 24.97 32.35
C GLY A 184 12.05 25.93 33.54
N HIS A 185 11.40 27.11 33.49
CA HIS A 185 11.47 28.10 34.55
C HIS A 185 10.82 27.60 35.86
N SER A 186 9.60 27.04 35.76
CA SER A 186 8.89 26.47 36.94
C SER A 186 9.68 25.34 37.61
N ARG A 187 10.33 24.47 36.81
CA ARG A 187 11.19 23.38 37.32
C ARG A 187 12.43 23.93 38.04
N ASN A 188 13.02 25.01 37.54
CA ASN A 188 14.13 25.70 38.21
C ASN A 188 13.69 26.35 39.52
N ILE A 189 12.54 27.01 39.57
CA ILE A 189 11.98 27.58 40.83
C ILE A 189 11.77 26.48 41.87
N ARG A 190 11.16 25.34 41.49
CA ARG A 190 10.94 24.22 42.41
C ARG A 190 12.24 23.62 42.93
N LEU A 191 13.26 23.51 42.07
CA LEU A 191 14.58 23.05 42.48
C LEU A 191 15.24 24.02 43.48
N GLN A 192 15.15 25.33 43.24
CA GLN A 192 15.63 26.36 44.16
C GLN A 192 14.84 26.38 45.48
N GLY A 193 13.55 26.04 45.45
CA GLY A 193 12.71 25.85 46.62
C GLY A 193 12.96 24.54 47.40
N GLY A 194 14.01 23.78 47.07
CA GLY A 194 14.41 22.57 47.81
C GLY A 194 13.69 21.28 47.40
N VAL A 195 12.89 21.29 46.32
CA VAL A 195 12.22 20.07 45.85
C VAL A 195 13.25 19.14 45.19
N ALA A 196 13.29 17.89 45.65
CA ALA A 196 14.18 16.87 45.09
C ALA A 196 13.93 16.66 43.57
N PRO A 197 14.99 16.53 42.74
CA PRO A 197 14.85 16.38 41.29
C PRO A 197 13.93 15.22 40.87
N TRP A 198 13.99 14.08 41.55
CA TRP A 198 13.15 12.91 41.22
C TRP A 198 11.66 13.22 41.37
N ARG A 199 11.28 14.04 42.35
CA ARG A 199 9.89 14.45 42.59
C ARG A 199 9.39 15.39 41.49
N ILE A 200 10.28 16.23 40.94
CA ILE A 200 9.98 17.07 39.78
C ILE A 200 9.73 16.19 38.54
N HIS A 201 10.63 15.23 38.27
CA HIS A 201 10.51 14.34 37.12
C HIS A 201 9.25 13.49 37.17
N THR A 202 8.93 12.89 38.32
CA THR A 202 7.74 12.04 38.48
C THR A 202 6.44 12.82 38.35
N LEU A 203 6.35 14.03 38.91
CA LEU A 203 5.16 14.88 38.76
C LEU A 203 4.93 15.29 37.30
N ASP A 204 5.98 15.70 36.58
CA ASP A 204 5.84 16.10 35.18
C ASP A 204 5.51 14.90 34.28
N LEU A 205 6.16 13.75 34.50
CA LEU A 205 5.89 12.52 33.77
C LEU A 205 4.45 12.03 34.01
N TRP A 206 3.98 12.08 35.26
CA TRP A 206 2.62 11.67 35.60
C TRP A 206 1.55 12.54 34.93
N VAL A 207 1.76 13.86 34.90
CA VAL A 207 0.85 14.78 34.20
C VAL A 207 0.78 14.42 32.72
N LEU A 208 1.93 14.28 32.05
CA LEU A 208 1.99 13.96 30.62
C LEU A 208 1.38 12.60 30.30
N VAL A 209 1.79 11.54 31.02
CA VAL A 209 1.30 10.17 30.82
C VAL A 209 -0.20 10.10 31.06
N ARG A 210 -0.71 10.67 32.16
CA ARG A 210 -2.16 10.69 32.43
C ARG A 210 -2.93 11.41 31.34
N THR A 211 -2.43 12.56 30.87
CA THR A 211 -3.09 13.27 29.76
C THR A 211 -3.01 12.52 28.44
N ALA A 212 -1.87 11.88 28.13
CA ALA A 212 -1.69 11.11 26.92
C ALA A 212 -2.63 9.90 26.90
N ILE A 213 -2.66 9.10 27.99
CA ILE A 213 -3.55 7.94 28.13
C ILE A 213 -5.02 8.36 27.98
N ALA A 214 -5.46 9.41 28.69
CA ALA A 214 -6.84 9.87 28.62
C ALA A 214 -7.24 10.25 27.19
N TRP A 215 -6.39 10.99 26.46
CA TRP A 215 -6.67 11.36 25.07
C TRP A 215 -6.53 10.20 24.09
N CYS A 216 -5.59 9.28 24.31
CA CYS A 216 -5.48 8.05 23.52
C CYS A 216 -6.75 7.21 23.65
N LEU A 217 -7.27 7.00 24.87
CA LEU A 217 -8.50 6.24 25.10
C LEU A 217 -9.71 6.89 24.40
N VAL A 218 -9.82 8.23 24.46
CA VAL A 218 -10.87 8.94 23.72
C VAL A 218 -10.74 8.72 22.21
N GLY A 219 -9.53 8.87 21.65
CA GLY A 219 -9.28 8.63 20.23
C GLY A 219 -9.57 7.19 19.80
N TRP A 220 -9.18 6.22 20.62
CA TRP A 220 -9.42 4.79 20.41
C TRP A 220 -10.91 4.47 20.39
N LEU A 221 -11.68 4.98 21.37
CA LEU A 221 -13.13 4.78 21.41
C LEU A 221 -13.83 5.40 20.19
N VAL A 222 -13.41 6.59 19.77
CA VAL A 222 -13.96 7.23 18.56
C VAL A 222 -13.64 6.40 17.31
N ALA A 223 -12.41 5.88 17.19
CA ALA A 223 -12.04 5.02 16.08
C ALA A 223 -12.85 3.71 16.05
N LEU A 224 -13.09 3.09 17.21
CA LEU A 224 -13.93 1.90 17.30
C LEU A 224 -15.39 2.16 16.91
N VAL A 225 -15.93 3.33 17.23
CA VAL A 225 -17.26 3.74 16.74
C VAL A 225 -17.23 3.85 15.21
N GLY A 226 -16.18 4.45 14.63
CA GLY A 226 -16.00 4.50 13.18
C GLY A 226 -15.98 3.10 12.54
N VAL A 227 -15.22 2.17 13.11
CA VAL A 227 -15.19 0.76 12.67
C VAL A 227 -16.56 0.11 12.79
N ALA A 228 -17.29 0.34 13.88
CA ALA A 228 -18.64 -0.21 14.05
C ALA A 228 -19.63 0.27 12.97
N VAL A 229 -19.50 1.53 12.54
CA VAL A 229 -20.34 2.15 11.51
C VAL A 229 -19.99 1.66 10.11
N VAL A 230 -18.70 1.57 9.78
CA VAL A 230 -18.23 1.24 8.42
C VAL A 230 -18.16 -0.27 8.19
N MET A 231 -17.63 -1.01 9.16
CA MET A 231 -17.33 -2.44 9.04
C MET A 231 -18.34 -3.33 9.80
N GLY A 232 -19.25 -2.73 10.57
CA GLY A 232 -20.22 -3.43 11.40
C GLY A 232 -19.70 -3.82 12.79
N VAL A 233 -20.64 -4.00 13.71
CA VAL A 233 -20.36 -4.21 15.15
C VAL A 233 -19.59 -5.51 15.42
N GLY A 234 -19.77 -6.55 14.59
CA GLY A 234 -19.10 -7.85 14.76
C GLY A 234 -17.57 -7.80 14.65
N ARG A 235 -17.01 -6.81 13.93
CA ARG A 235 -15.55 -6.66 13.72
C ARG A 235 -14.85 -5.86 14.81
N VAL A 236 -15.60 -5.10 15.61
CA VAL A 236 -15.10 -4.22 16.68
C VAL A 236 -14.23 -4.95 17.71
N PRO A 237 -14.54 -6.17 18.21
CA PRO A 237 -13.70 -6.82 19.21
C PRO A 237 -12.30 -7.17 18.71
N ILE A 238 -12.19 -7.60 17.45
CA ILE A 238 -10.92 -8.02 16.84
C ILE A 238 -10.06 -6.79 16.55
N VAL A 239 -10.63 -5.76 15.92
CA VAL A 239 -9.94 -4.47 15.71
C VAL A 239 -9.57 -3.84 17.05
N GLY A 240 -10.45 -3.89 18.04
CA GLY A 240 -10.21 -3.39 19.39
C GLY A 240 -9.03 -4.06 20.07
N ALA A 241 -8.95 -5.40 20.06
CA ALA A 241 -7.85 -6.13 20.68
C ALA A 241 -6.50 -5.80 20.02
N TRP A 242 -6.44 -5.85 18.69
CA TRP A 242 -5.21 -5.57 17.93
C TRP A 242 -4.75 -4.11 18.04
N SER A 243 -5.67 -3.17 17.81
CA SER A 243 -5.36 -1.74 17.94
C SER A 243 -4.96 -1.36 19.36
N LEU A 244 -5.54 -2.00 20.40
CA LEU A 244 -5.14 -1.78 21.78
C LEU A 244 -3.74 -2.31 22.07
N ALA A 245 -3.35 -3.46 21.53
CA ALA A 245 -2.01 -4.00 21.65
C ALA A 245 -0.96 -3.09 20.99
N LEU A 246 -1.24 -2.62 19.75
CA LEU A 246 -0.40 -1.65 19.05
C LEU A 246 -0.33 -0.33 19.81
N LEU A 247 -1.46 0.17 20.32
CA LEU A 247 -1.52 1.40 21.10
C LEU A 247 -0.73 1.27 22.41
N ALA A 248 -0.75 0.11 23.07
CA ALA A 248 0.05 -0.15 24.26
C ALA A 248 1.56 -0.08 23.95
N ALA A 249 2.00 -0.67 22.83
CA ALA A 249 3.39 -0.58 22.38
C ALA A 249 3.81 0.87 22.08
N VAL A 250 2.96 1.63 21.37
CA VAL A 250 3.18 3.04 21.07
C VAL A 250 3.20 3.90 22.34
N MET A 251 2.31 3.64 23.31
CA MET A 251 2.30 4.33 24.60
C MET A 251 3.57 4.04 25.41
N LEU A 252 4.09 2.81 25.37
CA LEU A 252 5.35 2.45 26.01
C LEU A 252 6.52 3.22 25.35
N LEU A 253 6.54 3.30 24.03
CA LEU A 253 7.51 4.12 23.29
C LEU A 253 7.43 5.61 23.70
N MET A 254 6.22 6.17 23.77
CA MET A 254 5.99 7.55 24.21
C MET A 254 6.47 7.78 25.65
N PHE A 255 6.24 6.83 26.55
CA PHE A 255 6.74 6.89 27.92
C PHE A 255 8.26 6.93 27.97
N CYS A 256 8.93 6.06 27.20
CA CYS A 256 10.39 6.07 27.07
C CYS A 256 10.90 7.41 26.53
N ILE A 257 10.26 7.97 25.50
CA ILE A 257 10.60 9.29 24.96
C ILE A 257 10.43 10.37 26.02
N PHE A 258 9.34 10.37 26.78
CA PHE A 258 9.13 11.33 27.85
C PHE A 258 10.19 11.22 28.96
N ALA A 259 10.57 10.01 29.34
CA ALA A 259 11.64 9.79 30.31
C ALA A 259 12.97 10.37 29.79
N VAL A 260 13.32 10.11 28.53
CA VAL A 260 14.51 10.67 27.89
C VAL A 260 14.45 12.20 27.84
N LEU A 261 13.35 12.79 27.36
CA LEU A 261 13.17 14.24 27.30
C LEU A 261 13.26 14.88 28.70
N SER A 262 12.67 14.25 29.71
CA SER A 262 12.71 14.70 31.10
C SER A 262 14.13 14.70 31.67
N LEU A 263 14.93 13.67 31.34
CA LEU A 263 16.34 13.54 31.73
C LEU A 263 17.24 14.55 30.99
N VAL A 264 17.03 14.74 29.68
CA VAL A 264 17.79 15.69 28.87
C VAL A 264 17.54 17.13 29.32
N THR A 265 16.33 17.43 29.76
CA THR A 265 15.91 18.74 30.28
C THR A 265 16.05 18.86 31.81
N ARG A 266 16.81 17.97 32.45
CA ARG A 266 16.98 17.95 33.91
C ARG A 266 17.51 19.30 34.43
N PRO A 267 16.86 19.92 35.43
CA PRO A 267 17.35 21.14 36.02
C PRO A 267 18.65 20.84 36.79
N ARG A 268 19.70 21.64 36.53
CA ARG A 268 21.01 21.52 37.20
C ARG A 268 21.23 22.77 38.05
N VAL A 269 21.69 22.57 39.29
CA VAL A 269 21.97 23.68 40.24
C VAL A 269 22.98 24.67 39.65
N ALA A 270 23.99 24.18 38.94
CA ALA A 270 24.98 25.03 38.26
C ALA A 270 24.36 25.95 37.19
N LEU A 271 23.38 25.45 36.42
CA LEU A 271 22.67 26.22 35.39
C LEU A 271 21.68 27.23 36.01
N ALA A 272 21.03 26.84 37.12
CA ALA A 272 20.16 27.74 37.88
C ALA A 272 20.95 28.89 38.53
N ALA A 273 22.18 28.62 38.98
CA ALA A 273 23.07 29.63 39.56
C ALA A 273 23.59 30.62 38.50
N SER A 274 23.86 30.18 37.27
CA SER A 274 24.25 31.06 36.16
C SER A 274 23.06 31.77 35.48
N ARG A 275 21.82 31.49 35.91
CA ARG A 275 20.58 31.93 35.23
C ARG A 275 20.54 31.52 33.75
N GLU A 276 21.14 30.39 33.41
CA GLU A 276 21.18 29.86 32.05
C GLU A 276 20.16 28.73 31.87
N THR A 277 19.44 28.72 30.75
CA THR A 277 18.56 27.61 30.37
C THR A 277 19.38 26.48 29.72
N PRO A 278 18.93 25.21 29.76
CA PRO A 278 19.60 24.07 29.11
C PRO A 278 19.46 24.08 27.57
N TRP A 279 19.90 25.19 26.96
CA TRP A 279 19.80 25.54 25.54
C TRP A 279 20.34 24.46 24.60
N ARG A 280 21.55 23.96 24.85
CA ARG A 280 22.28 23.11 23.88
C ARG A 280 21.60 21.77 23.62
N SER A 281 20.97 21.18 24.63
CA SER A 281 20.33 19.87 24.46
C SER A 281 18.96 19.99 23.80
N VAL A 282 18.15 20.98 24.19
CA VAL A 282 16.85 21.25 23.58
C VAL A 282 17.01 21.70 22.12
N SER A 283 18.02 22.53 21.83
CA SER A 283 18.31 22.96 20.46
C SER A 283 18.73 21.80 19.56
N ARG A 284 19.49 20.81 20.06
CA ARG A 284 19.88 19.63 19.26
C ARG A 284 18.68 18.76 18.92
N ILE A 285 17.82 18.48 19.91
CA ILE A 285 16.57 17.73 19.68
C ILE A 285 15.69 18.46 18.65
N GLY A 286 15.54 19.78 18.78
CA GLY A 286 14.75 20.57 17.83
C GLY A 286 15.28 20.53 16.40
N VAL A 287 16.61 20.46 16.21
CA VAL A 287 17.21 20.26 14.88
C VAL A 287 16.89 18.87 14.34
N VAL A 288 17.07 17.82 15.14
CA VAL A 288 16.75 16.43 14.73
C VAL A 288 15.29 16.30 14.34
N LEU A 289 14.37 16.81 15.16
CA LEU A 289 12.94 16.76 14.86
C LEU A 289 12.57 17.53 13.60
N ARG A 290 13.24 18.67 13.34
CA ARG A 290 13.02 19.42 12.10
C ARG A 290 13.48 18.64 10.87
N VAL A 291 14.66 18.02 10.93
CA VAL A 291 15.16 17.16 9.85
C VAL A 291 14.18 16.00 9.60
N ALA A 292 13.71 15.35 10.67
CA ALA A 292 12.72 14.27 10.57
C ALA A 292 11.38 14.76 9.98
N SER A 293 10.87 15.92 10.40
CA SER A 293 9.64 16.50 9.82
C SER A 293 9.79 16.80 8.33
N VAL A 294 10.95 17.32 7.90
CA VAL A 294 11.24 17.57 6.48
C VAL A 294 11.30 16.25 5.71
N ALA A 295 11.97 15.23 6.24
CA ALA A 295 12.07 13.92 5.60
C ALA A 295 10.70 13.27 5.41
N VAL A 296 9.86 13.24 6.44
CA VAL A 296 8.52 12.67 6.33
C VAL A 296 7.64 13.49 5.39
N ALA A 297 7.71 14.83 5.41
CA ALA A 297 6.98 15.66 4.45
C ALA A 297 7.41 15.39 2.99
N LEU A 298 8.71 15.17 2.77
CA LEU A 298 9.26 14.90 1.44
C LEU A 298 8.83 13.54 0.89
N VAL A 299 8.58 12.55 1.73
CA VAL A 299 7.99 11.26 1.33
C VAL A 299 6.47 11.37 1.17
N SER A 300 5.82 12.06 2.10
CA SER A 300 4.34 12.12 2.16
C SER A 300 3.71 12.90 1.02
N ILE A 301 4.36 13.98 0.55
CA ILE A 301 3.81 14.80 -0.55
C ILE A 301 3.79 14.04 -1.88
N PRO A 302 4.91 13.46 -2.37
CA PRO A 302 4.89 12.64 -3.58
C PRO A 302 3.97 11.43 -3.44
N PHE A 303 3.98 10.76 -2.27
CA PHE A 303 3.08 9.64 -2.00
C PHE A 303 1.61 10.03 -2.20
N ALA A 304 1.14 11.09 -1.54
CA ALA A 304 -0.26 11.52 -1.66
C ALA A 304 -0.60 11.98 -3.08
N LEU A 305 0.35 12.65 -3.77
CA LEU A 305 0.16 13.07 -5.16
C LEU A 305 0.04 11.88 -6.11
N PHE A 306 0.92 10.88 -5.96
CA PHE A 306 0.90 9.64 -6.71
C PHE A 306 -0.46 8.96 -6.56
N TYR A 307 -0.87 8.62 -5.33
CA TYR A 307 -2.16 7.97 -5.11
C TYR A 307 -3.37 8.83 -5.52
N THR A 308 -3.29 10.15 -5.45
CA THR A 308 -4.36 11.03 -5.98
C THR A 308 -4.44 10.95 -7.50
N GLN A 309 -3.30 10.89 -8.19
CA GLN A 309 -3.25 10.75 -9.64
C GLN A 309 -3.75 9.36 -10.06
N THR A 310 -3.24 8.31 -9.42
CA THR A 310 -3.65 6.92 -9.69
C THR A 310 -5.12 6.69 -9.37
N ALA A 311 -5.65 7.26 -8.27
CA ALA A 311 -7.09 7.18 -7.98
C ALA A 311 -7.93 7.86 -9.08
N ARG A 312 -7.51 9.02 -9.58
CA ARG A 312 -8.21 9.72 -10.67
C ARG A 312 -8.16 8.94 -11.98
N GLN A 313 -7.00 8.36 -12.30
CA GLN A 313 -6.85 7.51 -13.49
C GLN A 313 -7.77 6.29 -13.38
N ALA A 314 -7.75 5.60 -12.24
CA ALA A 314 -8.60 4.45 -11.98
C ALA A 314 -10.10 4.78 -12.00
N HIS A 315 -10.52 5.94 -11.44
CA HIS A 315 -11.92 6.39 -11.54
C HIS A 315 -12.34 6.72 -12.98
N SER A 316 -11.45 7.36 -13.75
CA SER A 316 -11.69 7.65 -15.17
C SER A 316 -11.85 6.35 -15.96
N GLU A 317 -10.96 5.39 -15.72
CA GLU A 317 -11.01 4.09 -16.37
C GLU A 317 -12.26 3.30 -15.96
N ALA A 318 -12.62 3.27 -14.68
CA ALA A 318 -13.84 2.62 -14.21
C ALA A 318 -15.09 3.14 -14.95
N SER A 319 -15.14 4.45 -15.26
CA SER A 319 -16.22 5.03 -16.05
C SER A 319 -16.20 4.60 -17.52
N THR A 320 -15.01 4.41 -18.11
CA THR A 320 -14.87 3.86 -19.47
C THR A 320 -15.39 2.42 -19.54
N TRP A 321 -15.16 1.62 -18.49
CA TRP A 321 -15.63 0.24 -18.39
C TRP A 321 -17.10 0.09 -17.95
N GLU A 322 -17.81 1.18 -17.63
CA GLU A 322 -19.22 1.13 -17.19
C GLU A 322 -20.13 0.52 -18.27
N ASP A 323 -19.89 0.89 -19.54
CA ASP A 323 -20.63 0.37 -20.70
C ASP A 323 -20.23 -1.09 -21.05
N ALA A 324 -19.05 -1.53 -20.59
CA ALA A 324 -18.51 -2.89 -20.73
C ALA A 324 -18.69 -3.73 -19.45
N SER A 325 -19.72 -3.44 -18.65
CA SER A 325 -19.98 -4.08 -17.36
C SER A 325 -20.30 -5.59 -17.42
N SER A 326 -20.38 -6.22 -18.59
CA SER A 326 -20.46 -7.69 -18.70
C SER A 326 -19.09 -8.37 -18.75
N VAL A 327 -18.01 -7.60 -18.92
CA VAL A 327 -16.66 -8.12 -19.07
C VAL A 327 -16.12 -8.61 -17.73
N VAL A 328 -15.58 -9.82 -17.74
CA VAL A 328 -15.02 -10.49 -16.57
C VAL A 328 -13.57 -10.91 -16.82
N ARG A 329 -12.80 -10.96 -15.75
CA ARG A 329 -11.47 -11.58 -15.73
C ARG A 329 -11.49 -12.86 -14.91
N ILE A 330 -10.53 -13.73 -15.18
CA ILE A 330 -10.28 -14.93 -14.38
C ILE A 330 -9.02 -14.67 -13.56
N MET A 331 -9.08 -14.91 -12.25
CA MET A 331 -7.88 -15.05 -11.43
C MET A 331 -7.55 -16.53 -11.30
N VAL A 332 -6.32 -16.94 -11.62
CA VAL A 332 -5.87 -18.33 -11.43
C VAL A 332 -5.32 -18.49 -10.00
N VAL A 333 -5.65 -19.59 -9.32
CA VAL A 333 -5.39 -19.80 -7.87
C VAL A 333 -3.91 -19.97 -7.54
N SER A 334 -3.08 -20.31 -8.52
CA SER A 334 -1.67 -20.66 -8.36
C SER A 334 -0.76 -19.61 -8.97
N SER A 335 0.42 -19.43 -8.38
CA SER A 335 1.45 -18.61 -9.02
C SER A 335 1.97 -19.31 -10.28
N GLU A 336 2.27 -18.55 -11.34
CA GLU A 336 2.92 -18.97 -12.60
C GLU A 336 4.05 -20.01 -12.41
N ALA A 337 4.83 -19.88 -11.33
CA ALA A 337 5.97 -20.75 -11.04
C ALA A 337 5.61 -22.22 -10.73
N THR A 338 4.33 -22.57 -10.69
CA THR A 338 3.84 -23.89 -10.23
C THR A 338 3.03 -24.66 -11.26
N LEU A 339 2.30 -23.95 -12.13
CA LEU A 339 1.55 -24.58 -13.23
C LEU A 339 2.41 -24.74 -14.49
N SER A 340 3.56 -24.06 -14.52
CA SER A 340 4.51 -24.18 -15.60
C SER A 340 5.05 -25.61 -15.68
N GLY A 341 4.86 -26.24 -16.83
CA GLY A 341 5.21 -27.64 -17.07
C GLY A 341 4.16 -28.71 -16.69
N ASP A 342 2.99 -28.38 -16.14
CA ASP A 342 1.89 -29.36 -16.00
C ASP A 342 1.16 -29.54 -17.34
N GLU A 343 1.48 -30.62 -18.06
CA GLU A 343 0.93 -30.91 -19.39
C GLU A 343 -0.61 -31.00 -19.40
N THR A 344 -1.25 -31.43 -18.30
CA THR A 344 -2.70 -31.62 -18.27
C THR A 344 -3.42 -30.30 -18.00
N TYR A 345 -2.92 -29.50 -17.05
CA TYR A 345 -3.39 -28.13 -16.87
C TYR A 345 -3.25 -27.36 -18.19
N LEU A 346 -2.06 -27.37 -18.79
CA LEU A 346 -1.79 -26.65 -20.03
C LEU A 346 -2.71 -27.12 -21.16
N ALA A 347 -2.96 -28.42 -21.30
CA ALA A 347 -3.88 -28.93 -22.32
C ALA A 347 -5.33 -28.47 -22.09
N ARG A 348 -5.84 -28.52 -20.85
CA ARG A 348 -7.20 -28.08 -20.52
C ARG A 348 -7.36 -26.57 -20.63
N PHE A 349 -6.33 -25.83 -20.25
CA PHE A 349 -6.29 -24.38 -20.35
C PHE A 349 -6.22 -23.93 -21.81
N ASP A 350 -5.42 -24.59 -22.64
CA ASP A 350 -5.39 -24.39 -24.09
C ASP A 350 -6.77 -24.65 -24.71
N GLU A 351 -7.49 -25.69 -24.27
CA GLU A 351 -8.87 -25.97 -24.71
C GLU A 351 -9.87 -24.89 -24.23
N LEU A 352 -9.69 -24.36 -23.02
CA LEU A 352 -10.50 -23.26 -22.48
C LEU A 352 -10.31 -21.99 -23.33
N VAL A 353 -9.07 -21.60 -23.60
CA VAL A 353 -8.75 -20.41 -24.41
C VAL A 353 -9.28 -20.59 -25.83
N LYS A 354 -9.02 -21.73 -26.49
CA LYS A 354 -9.58 -22.05 -27.82
C LYS A 354 -11.10 -22.02 -27.84
N GLY A 355 -11.73 -22.55 -26.79
CA GLY A 355 -13.18 -22.50 -26.61
C GLY A 355 -13.70 -21.07 -26.53
N ALA A 356 -13.01 -20.20 -25.78
CA ALA A 356 -13.35 -18.79 -25.62
C ALA A 356 -13.14 -17.98 -26.91
N GLU A 357 -12.06 -18.23 -27.64
CA GLU A 357 -11.78 -17.65 -28.96
C GLU A 357 -12.85 -18.07 -29.99
N SER A 358 -13.14 -19.36 -30.09
CA SER A 358 -14.12 -19.88 -31.05
C SER A 358 -15.55 -19.35 -30.81
N LYS A 359 -15.87 -18.99 -29.57
CA LYS A 359 -17.14 -18.36 -29.18
C LYS A 359 -17.09 -16.83 -29.27
N GLY A 360 -15.95 -16.23 -29.62
CA GLY A 360 -15.77 -14.79 -29.78
C GLY A 360 -15.89 -14.01 -28.46
N ILE A 361 -15.52 -14.63 -27.33
CA ILE A 361 -15.62 -14.00 -26.01
C ILE A 361 -14.27 -13.62 -25.40
N ALA A 362 -13.15 -14.10 -25.94
CA ALA A 362 -11.81 -13.75 -25.47
C ALA A 362 -11.34 -12.44 -26.10
N ALA A 363 -11.12 -11.41 -25.30
CA ALA A 363 -10.64 -10.10 -25.73
C ALA A 363 -9.27 -9.84 -25.11
N MET A 364 -8.23 -9.67 -25.93
CA MET A 364 -6.87 -9.42 -25.50
C MET A 364 -6.48 -7.96 -25.75
N SER A 365 -5.84 -7.35 -24.77
CA SER A 365 -5.23 -6.03 -24.87
C SER A 365 -3.95 -6.00 -24.07
N LEU A 366 -2.90 -5.44 -24.64
CA LEU A 366 -1.60 -5.33 -23.99
C LEU A 366 -0.80 -4.18 -24.59
N SER A 367 -0.15 -3.36 -23.76
CA SER A 367 0.89 -2.42 -24.19
C SER A 367 2.27 -3.06 -24.06
N LEU A 368 2.90 -3.37 -25.20
CA LEU A 368 4.20 -4.04 -25.27
C LEU A 368 5.31 -3.12 -24.76
N ASP A 369 5.25 -1.83 -25.08
CA ASP A 369 6.21 -0.80 -24.66
C ASP A 369 6.18 -0.51 -23.14
N GLN A 370 5.10 -0.88 -22.44
CA GLN A 370 5.05 -0.82 -20.97
C GLN A 370 5.57 -2.11 -20.31
N MET A 371 5.49 -3.26 -21.00
CA MET A 371 5.99 -4.54 -20.49
C MET A 371 7.47 -4.77 -20.81
N ALA A 372 7.92 -4.29 -21.96
CA ALA A 372 9.30 -4.30 -22.40
C ALA A 372 9.82 -2.87 -22.46
N ASP A 373 11.02 -2.62 -21.92
CA ASP A 373 11.69 -1.31 -21.99
C ASP A 373 12.17 -1.07 -23.43
N MET A 374 11.25 -0.61 -24.29
CA MET A 374 11.46 -0.45 -25.73
C MET A 374 12.02 0.93 -26.06
N VAL A 375 13.22 0.98 -26.65
CA VAL A 375 13.93 2.24 -26.90
C VAL A 375 13.52 2.88 -28.23
N GLU A 376 13.21 2.06 -29.25
CA GLU A 376 12.94 2.59 -30.59
C GLU A 376 11.58 3.28 -30.68
N VAL A 377 10.61 2.87 -29.83
CA VAL A 377 9.27 3.49 -29.72
C VAL A 377 9.39 4.99 -29.42
N GLU A 378 10.24 5.39 -28.47
CA GLU A 378 10.45 6.79 -28.08
C GLU A 378 10.91 7.70 -29.22
N SER A 379 11.52 7.11 -30.26
CA SER A 379 12.06 7.82 -31.42
C SER A 379 11.22 7.66 -32.70
N SER A 380 10.14 6.88 -32.61
CA SER A 380 9.27 6.55 -33.74
C SER A 380 8.14 7.57 -33.96
N GLU A 381 7.34 7.35 -35.00
CA GLU A 381 6.10 8.13 -35.23
C GLU A 381 4.93 7.66 -34.37
N PHE A 382 5.00 6.45 -33.80
CA PHE A 382 3.98 5.86 -32.96
C PHE A 382 4.19 6.23 -31.49
N ASP A 383 3.11 6.40 -30.75
CA ASP A 383 3.17 6.70 -29.31
C ASP A 383 3.30 5.44 -28.44
N HIS A 384 2.70 4.34 -28.87
CA HIS A 384 2.67 3.06 -28.17
C HIS A 384 2.71 1.88 -29.15
N VAL A 385 3.12 0.71 -28.64
CA VAL A 385 2.98 -0.57 -29.36
C VAL A 385 1.99 -1.44 -28.61
N ILE A 386 0.87 -1.74 -29.26
CA ILE A 386 -0.25 -2.47 -28.66
C ILE A 386 -0.38 -3.82 -29.32
N VAL A 387 -0.44 -4.88 -28.51
CA VAL A 387 -0.79 -6.22 -28.96
C VAL A 387 -2.24 -6.47 -28.53
N THR A 388 -3.12 -6.70 -29.48
CA THR A 388 -4.56 -6.82 -29.23
C THR A 388 -5.19 -7.82 -30.19
N ASN A 389 -6.42 -8.24 -29.92
CA ASN A 389 -7.25 -8.93 -30.89
C ASN A 389 -8.48 -8.12 -31.29
N ARG A 390 -9.22 -8.64 -32.27
CA ARG A 390 -10.37 -7.96 -32.85
C ARG A 390 -11.52 -7.85 -31.87
N GLU A 391 -11.73 -8.87 -31.05
CA GLU A 391 -12.74 -8.91 -29.99
C GLU A 391 -12.56 -7.74 -29.00
N PHE A 392 -11.31 -7.38 -28.66
CA PHE A 392 -11.05 -6.25 -27.78
C PHE A 392 -11.33 -4.89 -28.45
N VAL A 393 -10.92 -4.69 -29.71
CA VAL A 393 -11.25 -3.45 -30.44
C VAL A 393 -12.78 -3.31 -30.60
N ASP A 394 -13.45 -4.42 -30.83
CA ASP A 394 -14.90 -4.52 -30.95
C ASP A 394 -15.65 -4.29 -29.62
N LEU A 395 -14.99 -4.28 -28.45
CA LEU A 395 -15.63 -3.91 -27.19
C LEU A 395 -16.05 -2.43 -27.17
N TRP A 396 -15.27 -1.59 -27.81
CA TRP A 396 -15.38 -0.12 -27.72
C TRP A 396 -16.26 0.48 -28.83
N LYS A 397 -17.03 -0.36 -29.55
CA LYS A 397 -17.88 -0.06 -30.72
C LYS A 397 -18.58 1.32 -30.72
N GLN A 398 -17.95 2.31 -31.36
CA GLN A 398 -18.52 3.14 -32.45
C GLN A 398 -17.54 4.15 -33.09
N ASP A 399 -16.35 4.40 -32.52
CA ASP A 399 -15.44 5.47 -32.97
C ASP A 399 -13.96 5.07 -33.16
N ILE A 400 -13.65 3.77 -33.29
CA ILE A 400 -12.29 3.27 -33.57
C ILE A 400 -12.21 2.71 -35.00
N GLU A 401 -11.57 3.45 -35.89
CA GLU A 401 -11.22 3.03 -37.25
C GLU A 401 -9.73 2.66 -37.33
N LEU A 402 -9.43 1.49 -37.92
CA LEU A 402 -8.08 0.94 -38.09
C LEU A 402 -7.62 1.05 -39.54
N GLU A 403 -6.40 1.55 -39.74
CA GLU A 403 -5.70 1.59 -41.02
C GLU A 403 -4.60 0.52 -41.06
N PRO A 404 -4.53 -0.32 -42.11
CA PRO A 404 -3.49 -1.33 -42.22
C PRO A 404 -2.12 -0.67 -42.45
N VAL A 405 -1.12 -1.16 -41.74
CA VAL A 405 0.28 -0.72 -41.85
C VAL A 405 1.08 -1.87 -42.45
N GLU A 406 1.79 -1.61 -43.55
CA GLU A 406 2.69 -2.62 -44.10
C GLU A 406 3.94 -2.71 -43.23
N ARG A 407 4.36 -3.92 -42.85
CA ARG A 407 5.58 -4.14 -42.04
C ARG A 407 6.83 -3.40 -42.56
N HIS A 408 6.96 -3.25 -43.88
CA HIS A 408 8.07 -2.56 -44.54
C HIS A 408 8.01 -1.03 -44.42
N SER A 409 6.87 -0.45 -44.03
CA SER A 409 6.74 0.99 -43.79
C SER A 409 7.17 1.40 -42.39
N VAL A 410 7.23 0.46 -41.44
CA VAL A 410 7.75 0.69 -40.09
C VAL A 410 9.28 0.62 -40.12
N ALA A 411 9.94 1.50 -39.37
CA ALA A 411 11.40 1.51 -39.28
C ALA A 411 11.93 0.16 -38.78
N ASP A 412 12.97 -0.36 -39.45
CA ASP A 412 13.55 -1.68 -39.16
C ASP A 412 13.95 -1.86 -37.68
N GLY A 413 14.40 -0.79 -37.03
CA GLY A 413 14.75 -0.79 -35.60
C GLY A 413 13.56 -1.12 -34.71
N LEU A 414 12.50 -0.30 -34.77
CA LEU A 414 11.27 -0.51 -33.99
C LEU A 414 10.66 -1.87 -34.30
N ALA A 415 10.57 -2.21 -35.57
CA ALA A 415 9.86 -3.40 -35.96
C ALA A 415 10.61 -4.70 -35.60
N GLY A 416 11.95 -4.67 -35.64
CA GLY A 416 12.78 -5.73 -35.08
C GLY A 416 12.68 -5.82 -33.55
N GLU A 417 12.58 -4.68 -32.85
CA GLU A 417 12.39 -4.68 -31.39
C GLU A 417 11.03 -5.28 -30.98
N VAL A 418 9.96 -5.04 -31.76
CA VAL A 418 8.65 -5.67 -31.56
C VAL A 418 8.75 -7.19 -31.76
N GLU A 419 9.37 -7.63 -32.86
CA GLU A 419 9.56 -9.05 -33.18
C GLU A 419 10.39 -9.76 -32.11
N ASP A 420 11.52 -9.19 -31.70
CA ASP A 420 12.41 -9.74 -30.68
C ASP A 420 11.69 -9.93 -29.32
N ASN A 421 10.83 -8.98 -28.93
CA ASN A 421 10.06 -9.09 -27.70
C ASN A 421 8.94 -10.13 -27.80
N LEU A 422 8.25 -10.22 -28.94
CA LEU A 422 7.18 -11.18 -29.16
C LEU A 422 7.70 -12.61 -29.30
N GLN A 423 8.89 -12.80 -29.87
CA GLN A 423 9.52 -14.11 -30.06
C GLN A 423 9.67 -14.90 -28.73
N VAL A 424 9.82 -14.20 -27.60
CA VAL A 424 9.90 -14.83 -26.27
C VAL A 424 8.57 -15.47 -25.85
N TRP A 425 7.46 -15.02 -26.43
CA TRP A 425 6.10 -15.44 -26.08
C TRP A 425 5.45 -16.37 -27.10
N GLU A 426 6.10 -16.55 -28.25
CA GLU A 426 5.59 -17.35 -29.37
C GLU A 426 5.40 -18.83 -29.01
N ARG A 427 4.34 -19.44 -29.53
CA ARG A 427 4.07 -20.88 -29.37
C ARG A 427 5.10 -21.73 -30.11
N THR A 428 5.40 -21.34 -31.34
CA THR A 428 6.43 -21.92 -32.21
C THR A 428 7.13 -20.78 -32.94
N GLU A 429 8.33 -21.04 -33.46
CA GLU A 429 9.06 -20.07 -34.30
C GLU A 429 8.12 -19.49 -35.38
N ASP A 430 8.07 -18.16 -35.45
CA ASP A 430 7.29 -17.34 -36.39
C ASP A 430 5.75 -17.39 -36.18
N SER A 431 5.26 -17.99 -35.09
CA SER A 431 3.81 -18.15 -34.86
C SER A 431 3.06 -16.84 -34.64
N VAL A 432 3.67 -15.81 -34.03
CA VAL A 432 3.04 -14.50 -33.93
C VAL A 432 3.10 -13.78 -35.28
N GLU A 433 4.19 -13.90 -36.03
CA GLU A 433 4.28 -13.32 -37.39
C GLU A 433 3.21 -13.90 -38.32
N GLU A 434 3.01 -15.22 -38.33
CA GLU A 434 2.02 -15.89 -39.20
C GLU A 434 0.56 -15.56 -38.83
N ASN A 435 0.29 -15.25 -37.56
CA ASN A 435 -1.06 -15.01 -37.02
C ASN A 435 -1.31 -13.55 -36.64
N SER A 436 -0.44 -12.62 -37.07
CA SER A 436 -0.61 -11.20 -36.78
C SER A 436 -0.72 -10.32 -38.01
N SER A 437 -1.33 -9.16 -37.83
CA SER A 437 -1.45 -8.12 -38.85
C SER A 437 -1.27 -6.75 -38.21
N TRP A 438 -0.63 -5.85 -38.94
CA TRP A 438 -0.19 -4.56 -38.40
C TRP A 438 -1.16 -3.45 -38.80
N TYR A 439 -1.55 -2.63 -37.84
CA TYR A 439 -2.52 -1.55 -38.01
C TYR A 439 -2.07 -0.30 -37.25
N THR A 440 -2.73 0.82 -37.53
CA THR A 440 -2.70 2.03 -36.71
C THR A 440 -4.10 2.63 -36.63
N LEU A 441 -4.31 3.58 -35.73
CA LEU A 441 -5.56 4.32 -35.63
C LEU A 441 -5.65 5.37 -36.74
N SER A 442 -6.80 5.43 -37.40
CA SER A 442 -7.13 6.56 -38.29
C SER A 442 -7.10 7.88 -37.53
N ALA A 443 -6.71 8.96 -38.20
CA ALA A 443 -6.55 10.29 -37.57
C ALA A 443 -7.83 10.91 -37.00
N SER A 444 -9.00 10.36 -37.30
CA SER A 444 -10.31 10.77 -36.77
C SER A 444 -10.82 9.87 -35.64
N SER A 445 -10.11 8.78 -35.32
CA SER A 445 -10.49 7.83 -34.27
C SER A 445 -10.27 8.44 -32.88
N GLU A 446 -11.10 8.02 -31.92
CA GLU A 446 -10.78 8.26 -30.50
C GLU A 446 -9.57 7.41 -30.07
N PRO A 447 -8.84 7.85 -29.02
CA PRO A 447 -7.69 7.10 -28.51
C PRO A 447 -8.13 5.71 -28.04
N LEU A 448 -7.38 4.67 -28.41
CA LEU A 448 -7.70 3.29 -28.02
C LEU A 448 -7.40 3.11 -26.51
N PRO A 449 -8.40 2.76 -25.67
CA PRO A 449 -8.14 2.40 -24.28
C PRO A 449 -7.54 0.99 -24.23
N VAL A 450 -6.33 0.88 -23.69
CA VAL A 450 -5.56 -0.35 -23.58
C VAL A 450 -5.42 -0.72 -22.13
N ILE A 451 -5.51 -2.02 -21.83
CA ILE A 451 -5.22 -2.52 -20.50
C ILE A 451 -3.76 -2.20 -20.17
N GLY A 452 -3.54 -1.55 -19.01
CA GLY A 452 -2.21 -1.18 -18.56
C GLY A 452 -1.40 -2.39 -18.09
N SER A 453 -0.72 -2.28 -16.94
CA SER A 453 0.04 -3.42 -16.42
C SER A 453 -0.86 -4.61 -16.03
N GLN A 454 -2.07 -4.34 -15.54
CA GLN A 454 -3.08 -5.34 -15.14
C GLN A 454 -4.47 -4.71 -15.23
N ALA A 455 -5.50 -5.48 -15.60
CA ALA A 455 -6.86 -4.97 -15.76
C ALA A 455 -7.52 -4.46 -14.47
N ASP A 456 -7.03 -4.85 -13.29
CA ASP A 456 -7.60 -4.45 -12.00
C ASP A 456 -6.93 -3.24 -11.36
N ARG A 457 -5.86 -2.71 -11.97
CA ARG A 457 -5.07 -1.65 -11.37
C ARG A 457 -5.55 -0.24 -11.69
N GLY A 458 -6.49 -0.09 -12.62
CA GLY A 458 -6.99 1.21 -13.03
C GLY A 458 -5.88 2.09 -13.63
N ASN A 459 -5.00 1.47 -14.44
CA ASN A 459 -3.85 2.12 -15.06
C ASN A 459 -3.82 1.99 -16.59
N ALA A 460 -4.98 2.02 -17.24
CA ALA A 460 -5.11 1.96 -18.69
C ALA A 460 -4.25 3.01 -19.39
N VAL A 461 -3.68 2.58 -20.51
CA VAL A 461 -2.98 3.44 -21.48
C VAL A 461 -4.01 3.90 -22.50
N HIS A 462 -4.00 5.18 -22.84
CA HIS A 462 -4.83 5.72 -23.91
C HIS A 462 -3.89 6.08 -25.05
N ALA A 463 -3.94 5.32 -26.15
CA ALA A 463 -3.04 5.51 -27.26
C ALA A 463 -3.73 6.30 -28.38
N ASP A 464 -3.15 7.45 -28.72
CA ASP A 464 -3.64 8.37 -29.74
C ASP A 464 -3.20 7.92 -31.14
N HIS A 465 -1.96 7.43 -31.28
CA HIS A 465 -1.39 6.99 -32.55
C HIS A 465 -0.51 5.73 -32.40
N PRO A 466 -1.09 4.59 -31.98
CA PRO A 466 -0.33 3.38 -31.73
C PRO A 466 0.02 2.62 -33.01
N LEU A 467 1.09 1.84 -32.91
CA LEU A 467 1.28 0.66 -33.76
C LEU A 467 0.53 -0.51 -33.11
N ILE A 468 -0.45 -1.07 -33.82
CA ILE A 468 -1.28 -2.16 -33.35
C ILE A 468 -0.87 -3.46 -34.04
N VAL A 469 -0.40 -4.43 -33.26
CA VAL A 469 -0.20 -5.81 -33.66
C VAL A 469 -1.48 -6.58 -33.33
N MET A 470 -2.30 -6.81 -34.35
CA MET A 470 -3.56 -7.55 -34.25
C MET A 470 -3.26 -9.04 -34.31
N VAL A 471 -3.55 -9.78 -33.24
CA VAL A 471 -3.39 -11.24 -33.16
C VAL A 471 -4.78 -11.87 -33.07
N ASP A 472 -5.26 -12.44 -34.17
CA ASP A 472 -6.64 -12.96 -34.24
C ASP A 472 -6.77 -14.34 -33.58
N ASP A 473 -5.72 -15.18 -33.65
CA ASP A 473 -5.68 -16.52 -33.06
C ASP A 473 -4.63 -16.61 -31.93
N LEU A 474 -4.99 -16.19 -30.71
CA LEU A 474 -4.14 -16.16 -29.52
C LEU A 474 -3.56 -17.55 -29.20
N SER A 475 -4.37 -18.61 -29.27
CA SER A 475 -3.94 -19.98 -28.95
C SER A 475 -2.96 -20.57 -29.96
N GLN A 476 -2.91 -20.05 -31.19
CA GLN A 476 -1.91 -20.42 -32.19
C GLN A 476 -0.65 -19.56 -32.09
N ALA A 477 -0.81 -18.27 -31.77
CA ALA A 477 0.28 -17.31 -31.69
C ALA A 477 1.12 -17.47 -30.41
N PHE A 478 0.48 -17.62 -29.24
CA PHE A 478 1.18 -17.57 -27.96
C PHE A 478 1.35 -18.94 -27.31
N ALA A 479 2.48 -19.12 -26.63
CA ALA A 479 2.72 -20.29 -25.80
C ALA A 479 1.67 -20.39 -24.68
N VAL A 480 1.24 -21.60 -24.36
CA VAL A 480 0.29 -21.80 -23.27
C VAL A 480 1.00 -21.67 -21.92
N ASP A 481 2.21 -22.21 -21.84
CA ASP A 481 3.03 -22.26 -20.63
C ASP A 481 3.72 -20.92 -20.38
N GLY A 482 3.39 -20.27 -19.27
CA GLY A 482 4.02 -19.03 -18.79
C GLY A 482 3.69 -17.78 -19.60
N VAL A 483 2.75 -17.86 -20.55
CA VAL A 483 2.34 -16.72 -21.39
C VAL A 483 0.83 -16.59 -21.40
N LEU A 484 0.06 -17.48 -22.04
CA LEU A 484 -1.41 -17.34 -22.09
C LEU A 484 -2.04 -17.41 -20.69
N ASP A 485 -1.57 -18.30 -19.83
CA ASP A 485 -2.03 -18.39 -18.44
C ASP A 485 -1.74 -17.11 -17.65
N ALA A 486 -0.55 -16.54 -17.83
CA ALA A 486 -0.13 -15.27 -17.25
C ALA A 486 -0.99 -14.10 -17.76
N LEU A 487 -1.26 -14.04 -19.06
CA LEU A 487 -2.07 -13.00 -19.70
C LEU A 487 -3.53 -13.06 -19.22
N VAL A 488 -4.13 -14.25 -19.12
CA VAL A 488 -5.46 -14.42 -18.52
C VAL A 488 -5.45 -14.01 -17.04
N SER A 489 -4.49 -14.50 -16.26
CA SER A 489 -4.44 -14.26 -14.81
C SER A 489 -4.21 -12.78 -14.48
N ASN A 490 -3.36 -12.09 -15.24
CA ASN A 490 -3.12 -10.65 -15.12
C ASN A 490 -4.27 -9.79 -15.69
N GLY A 491 -5.24 -10.42 -16.36
CA GLY A 491 -6.38 -9.74 -16.98
C GLY A 491 -6.03 -9.02 -18.28
N GLN A 492 -4.91 -9.34 -18.93
CA GLN A 492 -4.62 -8.85 -20.28
C GLN A 492 -5.52 -9.55 -21.32
N ILE A 493 -5.99 -10.76 -20.99
CA ILE A 493 -7.11 -11.42 -21.67
C ILE A 493 -8.32 -11.36 -20.75
N VAL A 494 -9.36 -10.66 -21.19
CA VAL A 494 -10.65 -10.55 -20.51
C VAL A 494 -11.74 -11.25 -21.33
N PHE A 495 -12.86 -11.56 -20.69
CA PHE A 495 -13.94 -12.31 -21.30
C PHE A 495 -15.24 -11.52 -21.31
N THR A 496 -15.86 -11.39 -22.48
CA THR A 496 -16.99 -10.47 -22.69
C THR A 496 -18.34 -11.02 -22.20
N ASP A 497 -18.45 -12.34 -22.05
CA ASP A 497 -19.64 -13.04 -21.57
C ASP A 497 -19.30 -14.05 -20.46
N ALA A 498 -19.62 -13.67 -19.22
CA ALA A 498 -19.40 -14.49 -18.04
C ALA A 498 -20.21 -15.79 -18.03
N SER A 499 -21.36 -15.86 -18.69
CA SER A 499 -22.22 -17.07 -18.69
C SER A 499 -21.64 -18.14 -19.59
N VAL A 500 -21.20 -17.74 -20.78
CA VAL A 500 -20.52 -18.60 -21.75
C VAL A 500 -19.17 -19.06 -21.21
N LEU A 501 -18.43 -18.16 -20.54
CA LEU A 501 -17.17 -18.50 -19.90
C LEU A 501 -17.34 -19.59 -18.83
N ARG A 502 -18.35 -19.47 -17.96
CA ARG A 502 -18.65 -20.49 -16.95
C ARG A 502 -18.96 -21.85 -17.58
N GLU A 503 -19.75 -21.87 -18.64
CA GLU A 503 -20.04 -23.11 -19.38
C GLU A 503 -18.75 -23.73 -19.96
N LEU A 504 -17.84 -22.92 -20.49
CA LEU A 504 -16.55 -23.41 -20.98
C LEU A 504 -15.67 -23.95 -19.87
N ILE A 505 -15.62 -23.27 -18.72
CA ILE A 505 -14.85 -23.70 -17.55
C ILE A 505 -15.32 -25.07 -17.04
N ASP A 506 -16.64 -25.26 -16.97
CA ASP A 506 -17.23 -26.52 -16.54
C ASP A 506 -16.98 -27.64 -17.57
N ASN A 507 -17.04 -27.33 -18.87
CA ASN A 507 -16.82 -28.30 -19.94
C ASN A 507 -15.35 -28.72 -20.10
N THR A 508 -14.41 -27.84 -19.79
CA THR A 508 -12.96 -28.12 -19.86
C THR A 508 -12.37 -28.63 -18.55
N ASP A 509 -13.20 -28.76 -17.50
CA ASP A 509 -12.78 -29.20 -16.17
C ASP A 509 -11.63 -28.32 -15.61
N THR A 510 -11.73 -27.00 -15.83
CA THR A 510 -10.74 -25.99 -15.42
C THR A 510 -11.15 -25.19 -14.18
N ALA A 511 -12.35 -25.43 -13.66
CA ALA A 511 -12.89 -24.73 -12.48
C ALA A 511 -11.96 -24.77 -11.25
N GLN A 512 -11.05 -25.75 -11.20
CA GLN A 512 -10.12 -25.98 -10.09
C GLN A 512 -8.97 -25.03 -10.00
N TYR A 513 -8.55 -24.57 -11.18
CA TYR A 513 -7.46 -23.63 -11.32
C TYR A 513 -7.96 -22.19 -11.19
N ILE A 514 -9.29 -21.97 -11.17
CA ILE A 514 -9.90 -20.65 -11.18
C ILE A 514 -10.26 -20.22 -9.76
N GLY A 515 -9.62 -19.14 -9.32
CA GLY A 515 -9.77 -18.56 -7.99
C GLY A 515 -10.95 -17.61 -7.88
N SER A 516 -11.21 -16.85 -8.94
CA SER A 516 -12.40 -16.02 -9.05
C SER A 516 -12.67 -15.65 -10.50
N ILE A 517 -13.94 -15.34 -10.75
CA ILE A 517 -14.39 -14.66 -11.98
C ILE A 517 -14.92 -13.31 -11.50
N ASP A 518 -14.15 -12.26 -11.77
CA ASP A 518 -14.44 -10.93 -11.24
C ASP A 518 -14.82 -9.99 -12.38
N ASN A 519 -15.79 -9.13 -12.11
CA ASN A 519 -16.13 -8.06 -13.03
C ASN A 519 -14.98 -7.05 -13.10
N VAL A 520 -14.55 -6.70 -14.32
CA VAL A 520 -13.41 -5.80 -14.51
C VAL A 520 -13.73 -4.39 -13.98
N ALA A 521 -14.91 -3.86 -14.28
CA ALA A 521 -15.32 -2.52 -13.87
C ALA A 521 -15.43 -2.39 -12.34
N ASP A 522 -16.05 -3.36 -11.67
CA ASP A 522 -16.17 -3.36 -10.20
C ASP A 522 -14.81 -3.44 -9.51
N GLN A 523 -13.90 -4.25 -10.07
CA GLN A 523 -12.56 -4.42 -9.52
C GLN A 523 -11.72 -3.14 -9.68
N ILE A 524 -11.79 -2.49 -10.85
CA ILE A 524 -11.13 -1.18 -11.07
C ILE A 524 -11.70 -0.14 -10.09
N LEU A 525 -13.02 -0.14 -9.87
CA LEU A 525 -13.68 0.77 -8.94
C LEU A 525 -13.25 0.52 -7.48
N ASP A 526 -13.14 -0.74 -7.05
CA ASP A 526 -12.63 -1.10 -5.71
C ASP A 526 -11.16 -0.65 -5.54
N THR A 527 -10.33 -0.86 -6.56
CA THR A 527 -8.95 -0.37 -6.58
C THR A 527 -8.89 1.17 -6.53
N ALA A 528 -9.74 1.86 -7.28
CA ALA A 528 -9.83 3.33 -7.26
C ALA A 528 -10.19 3.85 -5.86
N GLN A 529 -11.12 3.19 -5.16
CA GLN A 529 -11.49 3.51 -3.78
C GLN A 529 -10.32 3.29 -2.80
N LYS A 530 -9.57 2.21 -2.95
CA LYS A 530 -8.35 1.94 -2.15
C LYS A 530 -7.30 3.04 -2.35
N TYR A 531 -7.06 3.46 -3.59
CA TYR A 531 -6.15 4.56 -3.88
C TYR A 531 -6.64 5.89 -3.31
N ASP A 532 -7.95 6.16 -3.35
CA ASP A 532 -8.56 7.32 -2.71
C ASP A 532 -8.32 7.34 -1.19
N ASP A 533 -8.48 6.21 -0.53
CA ASP A 533 -8.24 6.09 0.91
C ASP A 533 -6.75 6.30 1.25
N GLU A 534 -5.83 5.73 0.47
CA GLU A 534 -4.39 5.98 0.63
C GLU A 534 -4.02 7.45 0.38
N ALA A 535 -4.62 8.10 -0.62
CA ALA A 535 -4.44 9.52 -0.91
C ALA A 535 -4.96 10.41 0.24
N ARG A 536 -6.12 10.08 0.82
CA ARG A 536 -6.71 10.79 1.96
C ARG A 536 -5.84 10.66 3.21
N ILE A 537 -5.38 9.46 3.53
CA ILE A 537 -4.51 9.22 4.69
C ILE A 537 -3.13 9.88 4.47
N GLY A 538 -2.59 9.80 3.26
CA GLY A 538 -1.38 10.52 2.85
C GLY A 538 -1.52 12.04 3.02
N SER A 539 -2.68 12.61 2.65
CA SER A 539 -2.96 14.04 2.85
C SER A 539 -2.99 14.42 4.33
N VAL A 540 -3.54 13.56 5.20
CA VAL A 540 -3.51 13.75 6.67
C VAL A 540 -2.06 13.72 7.17
N SER A 541 -1.22 12.82 6.66
CA SER A 541 0.19 12.74 7.06
C SER A 541 0.98 14.02 6.71
N ILE A 542 0.69 14.64 5.55
CA ILE A 542 1.27 15.94 5.15
C ILE A 542 0.91 17.03 6.15
N VAL A 543 -0.37 17.17 6.49
CA VAL A 543 -0.85 18.19 7.44
C VAL A 543 -0.15 18.04 8.79
N LEU A 544 0.00 16.80 9.26
CA LEU A 544 0.68 16.48 10.53
C LEU A 544 2.18 16.77 10.47
N ALA A 545 2.85 16.44 9.36
CA ALA A 545 4.27 16.73 9.15
C ALA A 545 4.53 18.24 9.10
N VAL A 546 3.68 19.00 8.42
CA VAL A 546 3.73 20.47 8.37
C VAL A 546 3.49 21.07 9.76
N ALA A 547 2.49 20.58 10.50
CA ALA A 547 2.26 21.01 11.88
C ALA A 547 3.47 20.75 12.78
N ALA A 548 4.13 19.59 12.64
CA ALA A 548 5.33 19.26 13.39
C ALA A 548 6.48 20.21 13.03
N LEU A 549 6.69 20.47 11.72
CA LEU A 549 7.69 21.40 11.23
C LEU A 549 7.48 22.82 11.79
N LEU A 550 6.24 23.30 11.81
CA LEU A 550 5.87 24.60 12.36
C LEU A 550 6.15 24.72 13.86
N ILE A 551 5.82 23.69 14.63
CA ILE A 551 6.11 23.64 16.06
C ILE A 551 7.62 23.63 16.30
N ASN A 552 8.38 22.82 15.55
CA ASN A 552 9.84 22.75 15.65
C ASN A 552 10.53 24.08 15.26
N LEU A 553 10.00 24.77 14.25
CA LEU A 553 10.46 26.10 13.86
C LEU A 553 10.18 27.12 14.98
N THR A 554 8.95 27.14 15.49
CA THR A 554 8.52 28.06 16.56
C THR A 554 9.33 27.84 17.83
N GLN A 555 9.53 26.58 18.23
CA GLN A 555 10.37 26.22 19.36
C GLN A 555 11.82 26.71 19.16
N GLY A 556 12.39 26.51 17.98
CA GLY A 556 13.75 26.97 17.65
C GLY A 556 13.89 28.50 17.70
N ALA A 557 12.86 29.23 17.29
CA ALA A 557 12.81 30.69 17.33
C ALA A 557 12.67 31.25 18.74
N LEU A 558 11.72 30.73 19.52
CA LEU A 558 11.51 31.13 20.92
C LEU A 558 12.73 30.86 21.77
N LEU A 559 13.32 29.67 21.63
CA LEU A 559 14.51 29.27 22.37
C LEU A 559 15.67 30.23 22.09
N TRP A 560 15.87 30.61 20.81
CA TRP A 560 16.98 31.50 20.41
C TRP A 560 16.74 32.94 20.88
N SER A 561 15.48 33.38 20.83
CA SER A 561 15.06 34.71 21.28
C SER A 561 15.31 34.91 22.77
N GLU A 562 14.95 33.92 23.59
CA GLU A 562 15.21 33.94 25.04
C GLU A 562 16.70 34.01 25.35
N GLN A 563 17.51 33.17 24.70
CA GLN A 563 18.96 33.17 24.93
C GLN A 563 19.61 34.52 24.58
N ASN A 564 19.12 35.16 23.52
CA ASN A 564 19.69 36.39 22.99
C ASN A 564 18.90 37.65 23.37
N ARG A 565 18.01 37.56 24.38
CA ARG A 565 17.10 38.65 24.79
C ARG A 565 17.83 39.98 25.02
N ARG A 566 18.99 39.94 25.71
CA ARG A 566 19.84 41.14 25.93
C ARG A 566 20.38 41.73 24.63
N ARG A 567 20.89 40.87 23.74
CA ARG A 567 21.45 41.29 22.44
C ARG A 567 20.37 41.88 21.54
N ILE A 568 19.17 41.29 21.53
CA ILE A 568 18.01 41.78 20.79
C ILE A 568 17.63 43.16 21.30
N PHE A 569 17.49 43.32 22.62
CA PHE A 569 17.15 44.61 23.23
C PHE A 569 18.17 45.71 22.88
N ILE A 570 19.46 45.46 23.07
CA ILE A 570 20.52 46.46 22.80
C ILE A 570 20.53 46.87 21.32
N ARG A 571 20.51 45.90 20.39
CA ARG A 571 20.62 46.18 18.95
C ARG A 571 19.35 46.81 18.37
N HIS A 572 18.18 46.39 18.84
CA HIS A 572 16.92 46.95 18.37
C HIS A 572 16.75 48.38 18.90
N SER A 573 17.08 48.63 20.16
CA SER A 573 17.08 49.98 20.74
C SER A 573 18.11 50.91 20.08
N SER A 574 19.18 50.36 19.49
CA SER A 574 20.13 51.12 18.66
C SER A 574 19.70 51.29 17.19
N GLY A 575 18.44 50.99 16.84
CA GLY A 575 17.86 51.22 15.52
C GLY A 575 18.01 50.07 14.51
N ALA A 576 18.57 48.91 14.89
CA ALA A 576 18.67 47.78 13.97
C ALA A 576 17.31 47.06 13.82
N PRO A 577 16.83 46.80 12.59
CA PRO A 577 15.59 46.06 12.40
C PRO A 577 15.76 44.59 12.81
N PHE A 578 14.68 43.97 13.33
CA PHE A 578 14.65 42.57 13.76
C PHE A 578 15.25 41.59 12.73
N ARG A 579 14.89 41.76 11.44
CA ARG A 579 15.43 40.96 10.33
C ARG A 579 16.96 40.96 10.26
N HIS A 580 17.60 42.10 10.55
CA HIS A 580 19.06 42.20 10.53
C HIS A 580 19.70 41.50 11.75
N ILE A 581 19.05 41.55 12.91
CA ILE A 581 19.55 40.94 14.16
C ILE A 581 19.62 39.41 14.03
N GLN A 582 18.62 38.79 13.37
CA GLN A 582 18.49 37.34 13.26
C GLN A 582 19.10 36.72 12.00
N ARG A 583 19.65 37.51 11.07
CA ARG A 583 20.06 37.04 9.73
C ARG A 583 20.87 35.74 9.77
N TRP A 584 21.87 35.66 10.63
CA TRP A 584 22.76 34.49 10.75
C TRP A 584 22.05 33.24 11.29
N ARG A 585 21.07 33.43 12.18
CA ARG A 585 20.29 32.32 12.73
C ARG A 585 19.33 31.77 11.69
N VAL A 586 18.62 32.65 11.00
CA VAL A 586 17.68 32.27 9.94
C VAL A 586 18.42 31.58 8.78
N THR A 587 19.58 32.08 8.35
CA THR A 587 20.38 31.41 7.31
C THR A 587 20.88 30.03 7.74
N SER A 588 21.27 29.86 9.01
CA SER A 588 21.63 28.54 9.55
C SER A 588 20.43 27.58 9.59
N ASP A 589 19.25 28.06 9.99
CA ASP A 589 18.03 27.25 10.01
C ASP A 589 17.60 26.83 8.59
N ILE A 590 17.74 27.72 7.60
CA ILE A 590 17.48 27.41 6.19
C ILE A 590 18.49 26.36 5.69
N GLY A 591 19.79 26.54 5.98
CA GLY A 591 20.82 25.59 5.58
C GLY A 591 20.58 24.17 6.10
N ILE A 592 20.06 24.03 7.32
CA ILE A 592 19.67 22.74 7.89
C ILE A 592 18.51 22.12 7.10
N VAL A 593 17.48 22.89 6.75
CA VAL A 593 16.32 22.38 5.98
C VAL A 593 16.72 22.02 4.57
N VAL A 594 17.57 22.80 3.91
CA VAL A 594 18.11 22.47 2.59
C VAL A 594 18.89 21.16 2.65
N ALA A 595 19.84 21.02 3.60
CA ALA A 595 20.59 19.77 3.77
C ALA A 595 19.68 18.57 4.08
N ALA A 596 18.66 18.77 4.92
CA ALA A 596 17.67 17.74 5.24
C ALA A 596 16.85 17.34 4.01
N ALA A 597 16.38 18.29 3.21
CA ALA A 597 15.61 18.04 2.00
C ALA A 597 16.46 17.33 0.94
N THR A 598 17.73 17.70 0.78
CA THR A 598 18.66 17.01 -0.13
C THR A 598 18.92 15.57 0.32
N PHE A 599 19.22 15.37 1.61
CA PHE A 599 19.48 14.02 2.15
C PHE A 599 18.23 13.14 2.10
N ALA A 600 17.08 13.66 2.52
CA ALA A 600 15.82 12.95 2.44
C ALA A 600 15.46 12.65 0.98
N GLY A 601 15.73 13.57 0.05
CA GLY A 601 15.42 13.36 -1.36
C GLY A 601 16.26 12.25 -1.98
N TRP A 602 17.54 12.20 -1.65
CA TRP A 602 18.41 11.09 -2.02
C TRP A 602 17.93 9.76 -1.42
N LEU A 603 17.52 9.75 -0.15
CA LEU A 603 17.00 8.56 0.52
C LEU A 603 15.67 8.08 -0.10
N SER A 604 14.77 9.02 -0.40
CA SER A 604 13.49 8.74 -1.05
C SER A 604 13.69 8.10 -2.43
N PHE A 605 14.61 8.65 -3.22
CA PHE A 605 14.99 8.07 -4.52
C PHE A 605 15.55 6.64 -4.36
N ALA A 606 16.40 6.42 -3.36
CA ALA A 606 17.04 5.11 -3.17
C ALA A 606 16.12 4.02 -2.56
N MET A 607 14.98 4.38 -1.97
CA MET A 607 14.13 3.42 -1.24
C MET A 607 12.72 3.24 -1.81
N TYR A 608 12.20 4.20 -2.57
CA TYR A 608 10.79 4.20 -3.00
C TYR A 608 10.61 4.35 -4.51
N ASP A 609 11.69 4.26 -5.29
CA ASP A 609 11.70 4.43 -6.76
C ASP A 609 10.89 5.64 -7.26
N LEU A 610 10.82 6.69 -6.44
CA LEU A 610 10.12 7.92 -6.78
C LEU A 610 10.87 8.65 -7.90
N ALA A 611 10.13 9.15 -8.89
CA ALA A 611 10.69 9.91 -10.00
C ALA A 611 11.57 11.09 -9.48
N PRO A 612 12.85 11.19 -9.87
CA PRO A 612 13.79 12.19 -9.36
C PRO A 612 13.25 13.62 -9.43
N ILE A 613 12.52 13.93 -10.51
CA ILE A 613 11.97 15.26 -10.76
C ILE A 613 10.91 15.63 -9.72
N GLN A 614 10.05 14.69 -9.30
CA GLN A 614 9.02 14.93 -8.29
C GLN A 614 9.63 15.23 -6.92
N VAL A 615 10.69 14.49 -6.57
CA VAL A 615 11.43 14.69 -5.32
C VAL A 615 12.10 16.06 -5.30
N VAL A 616 12.77 16.46 -6.39
CA VAL A 616 13.43 17.77 -6.51
C VAL A 616 12.42 18.91 -6.45
N ILE A 617 11.29 18.82 -7.17
CA ILE A 617 10.23 19.82 -7.14
C ILE A 617 9.68 19.96 -5.72
N THR A 618 9.37 18.84 -5.05
CA THR A 618 8.83 18.84 -3.68
C THR A 618 9.82 19.47 -2.70
N ALA A 619 11.11 19.10 -2.77
CA ALA A 619 12.16 19.70 -1.96
C ALA A 619 12.26 21.22 -2.19
N GLY A 620 12.19 21.64 -3.45
CA GLY A 620 12.18 23.05 -3.86
C GLY A 620 11.01 23.82 -3.24
N ILE A 621 9.79 23.27 -3.31
CA ILE A 621 8.58 23.86 -2.72
C ILE A 621 8.70 23.98 -1.20
N ILE A 622 9.13 22.91 -0.51
CA ILE A 622 9.32 22.92 0.96
C ILE A 622 10.30 24.02 1.35
N VAL A 623 11.45 24.12 0.68
CA VAL A 623 12.47 25.14 0.98
C VAL A 623 11.93 26.55 0.70
N LEU A 624 11.28 26.75 -0.45
CA LEU A 624 10.74 28.05 -0.87
C LEU A 624 9.68 28.56 0.12
N LEU A 625 8.81 27.69 0.62
CA LEU A 625 7.80 28.04 1.63
C LEU A 625 8.41 28.23 3.02
N TYR A 626 9.47 27.48 3.37
CA TYR A 626 10.10 27.54 4.68
C TYR A 626 10.84 28.88 4.92
N ILE A 627 11.42 29.50 3.89
CA ILE A 627 12.18 30.76 4.01
C ILE A 627 11.33 31.92 4.59
N PRO A 628 10.22 32.35 3.97
CA PRO A 628 9.43 33.47 4.47
C PRO A 628 8.80 33.16 5.83
N LEU A 629 8.38 31.90 6.04
CA LEU A 629 7.83 31.41 7.29
C LEU A 629 8.85 31.49 8.44
N SER A 630 10.08 31.04 8.21
CA SER A 630 11.19 31.15 9.17
C SER A 630 11.47 32.60 9.54
N ILE A 631 11.55 33.50 8.55
CA ILE A 631 11.73 34.94 8.81
C ILE A 631 10.59 35.48 9.68
N GLY A 632 9.34 35.18 9.34
CA GLY A 632 8.16 35.66 10.05
C GLY A 632 8.11 35.19 11.51
N VAL A 633 8.29 33.90 11.74
CA VAL A 633 8.25 33.30 13.09
C VAL A 633 9.38 33.83 13.97
N HIS A 634 10.61 33.95 13.45
CA HIS A 634 11.71 34.53 14.22
C HIS A 634 11.48 36.01 14.53
N VAL A 635 10.93 36.81 13.61
CA VAL A 635 10.56 38.22 13.90
C VAL A 635 9.52 38.29 15.02
N ALA A 636 8.48 37.45 14.97
CA ALA A 636 7.45 37.41 16.00
C ALA A 636 8.02 37.06 17.38
N ALA A 637 8.88 36.03 17.45
CA ALA A 637 9.56 35.62 18.68
C ALA A 637 10.48 36.71 19.25
N GLN A 638 11.19 37.47 18.39
CA GLN A 638 12.02 38.59 18.82
C GLN A 638 11.20 39.76 19.37
N LYS A 639 10.07 40.09 18.72
CA LYS A 639 9.15 41.12 19.21
C LYS A 639 8.65 40.78 20.61
N SER A 640 8.20 39.54 20.82
CA SER A 640 7.75 39.06 22.12
C SER A 640 8.84 39.16 23.21
N ALA A 641 10.09 38.79 22.88
CA ALA A 641 11.18 38.90 23.84
C ALA A 641 11.58 40.35 24.14
N TRP A 642 11.48 41.24 23.15
CA TRP A 642 11.72 42.68 23.33
C TRP A 642 10.65 43.33 24.21
N THR A 643 9.37 43.03 23.99
CA THR A 643 8.26 43.55 24.82
C THR A 643 8.34 43.06 26.27
N ALA A 644 8.70 41.79 26.49
CA ALA A 644 8.87 41.23 27.84
C ALA A 644 9.92 42.00 28.67
N VAL A 645 11.03 42.42 28.02
CA VAL A 645 12.08 43.25 28.68
C VAL A 645 11.56 44.63 29.04
N ILE A 646 10.71 45.25 28.20
CA ILE A 646 10.16 46.59 28.45
C ILE A 646 9.15 46.57 29.60
N HIS A 647 8.28 45.55 29.63
CA HIS A 647 7.22 45.45 30.62
C HIS A 647 7.66 44.86 31.97
N ARG A 648 8.95 44.48 32.12
CA ARG A 648 9.49 43.78 33.31
C ARG A 648 8.65 42.55 33.69
N GLU A 649 8.17 41.83 32.68
CA GLU A 649 7.61 40.49 32.89
C GLU A 649 8.80 39.54 33.04
N ASP A 650 9.13 39.18 34.28
CA ASP A 650 10.19 38.22 34.63
C ASP A 650 9.67 36.78 34.68
#